data_AF-A0A5B1CMW1-F1
#
_entry.id   AF-A0A5B1CMW1-F1
#
_cell.length_a   1.000
_cell.length_b   1.000
_cell.length_c   1.000
_cell.angle_alpha   90.00
_cell.angle_beta   90.00
_cell.angle_gamma   90.00
#
_symmetry.space_group_name_H-M   'P 1'
#
loop_
_entity.id
_entity.type
_entity.pdbx_description
1 polymer ?
#
loop_
_entity_poly.entity_id
_entity_poly.type
_entity_poly.pdbx_seq_one_letter_code
_entity_poly.pdbx_strand_id
1 'polypeptide(L)'
;MDASLAIQDDIHRADTLPDTTAILTGTSELHLTGTGDPIAGSVVHLNSPDSWVFFNSIRPSAVAATLLDQIQVNGAAAVLDDNVRVVQHGLGAVVIPHAPDFTPLEVFTDSDFGGSSLQVSQYTQYNNVSLGSFNNTISSFTLKRGYTATVAVNSNGTGASRNYVAQDGDLNINLLPDDLDDGISFIRVFPWRWVTKKGIAGDIGQQLDTQWWYNWNINHESSLDQEYVAIRHVRWWPGLEQDWQARGVNHLLGYNEPDSPGQADIEVVDALWSWPDLLSTGLRLGAPAVTDGGLDWLYEFLDGAEAQGMRVDFIPVHYYRSRDPADPVGAATQFYNFLERIHDRTGLPIWVTEWNNGADWTTHDDPTWDQQAAAVAEMVQMLEDAPFVERYAPFNWVERTRRFQWDDPLGTLLPAGEIYRDTASQISYRQALPDPGTDPNAAYSFDDVALDESGYGHPILQSGANTFVEGKHGSAIQLDGQDDFLQLSPALGDGEDFTFSTWVNWDGGAAGQRIFDLGITNSESLYLTPRSPSGNLQFTIRDGGNIQQLNAPVLSPGVWTHVAVTLSGNTGKLFVNGEVVATNNSMTLNPSQINSPENYLGKSQASWNPLFSGSLDETKFFDRALSSEELFIELSDGLDFSDAPTSYPTQLVRDGARHVAEGPRLGDDRDRERDGTATSSANGDGSDEDGVTFGVIDVGNPLGGINIDLQDASQAYVDAWIDFDGNGSWDFDEQVLTSESVRSGLQTFNYTIPADVVAGETFARVRVSSAGNLGVTGLAADGEVEDYAVTITAGRAPAVERVEINGGESQRSALTQIEVMFDAKVIAADEAFSIVDQDSGAVLDGLNVDSLLVDGRTVSVLTFAASSNLVSPNPVGGYFTLLDASYRLEIDRSKIASVGGGVNLASDVSYGTKATDSFFRKYGDFSGDNQVGLTDFAAFRGAFGLQAGDGGYEPSLDSNGDAIIGLTDFAAFRSAFGT
;
A
#
# COMPACT_ATOMS: atom_id res chain seq x y z
N MET A 1 45.94 28.70 16.77
CA MET A 1 44.49 28.84 16.92
C MET A 1 43.98 27.79 15.99
N ASP A 2 43.56 26.66 16.52
CA ASP A 2 43.04 25.58 15.69
C ASP A 2 41.76 26.11 15.05
N ALA A 3 41.65 25.97 13.73
CA ALA A 3 40.48 26.45 13.00
C ALA A 3 39.29 25.54 13.38
N SER A 4 38.10 26.11 13.55
CA SER A 4 36.88 25.34 13.74
C SER A 4 36.02 25.51 12.50
N LEU A 5 35.53 24.38 11.96
CA LEU A 5 34.61 24.31 10.84
C LEU A 5 33.32 23.66 11.34
N ALA A 6 32.22 24.39 11.34
CA ALA A 6 30.90 23.83 11.61
C ALA A 6 30.23 23.53 10.27
N ILE A 7 29.72 22.32 10.12
CA ILE A 7 28.94 21.84 8.98
C ILE A 7 27.61 21.39 9.57
N GLN A 8 26.54 22.10 9.23
CA GLN A 8 25.20 21.84 9.73
C GLN A 8 24.26 21.82 8.54
N ASP A 9 23.62 20.67 8.32
CA ASP A 9 22.71 20.45 7.19
C ASP A 9 23.34 20.93 5.87
N ASP A 10 24.60 20.53 5.63
CA ASP A 10 25.42 21.00 4.51
C ASP A 10 26.44 19.94 4.06
N ILE A 11 26.88 20.03 2.81
CA ILE A 11 27.91 19.18 2.21
C ILE A 11 29.18 20.00 2.01
N HIS A 12 30.20 19.71 2.82
CA HIS A 12 31.52 20.30 2.67
C HIS A 12 32.45 19.43 1.82
N ARG A 13 33.08 20.02 0.80
CA ARG A 13 34.05 19.32 -0.06
C ARG A 13 35.43 19.98 0.02
N ALA A 14 36.46 19.18 0.28
CA ALA A 14 37.84 19.63 0.33
C ALA A 14 38.81 18.57 -0.22
N ASP A 15 40.01 19.00 -0.61
CA ASP A 15 41.11 18.06 -0.89
C ASP A 15 41.69 17.53 0.44
N THR A 16 42.07 18.45 1.32
CA THR A 16 42.53 18.15 2.68
C THR A 16 42.00 19.20 3.65
N LEU A 17 41.90 18.82 4.92
CA LEU A 17 41.45 19.65 6.02
C LEU A 17 42.42 19.50 7.21
N PRO A 18 43.63 20.09 7.16
CA PRO A 18 44.63 19.97 8.23
C PRO A 18 44.35 20.93 9.40
N ASP A 19 44.85 20.59 10.59
CA ASP A 19 44.84 21.42 11.82
C ASP A 19 43.47 22.06 12.15
N THR A 20 42.38 21.32 11.91
CA THR A 20 40.99 21.80 11.99
C THR A 20 40.13 20.91 12.88
N THR A 21 39.25 21.51 13.67
CA THR A 21 38.15 20.80 14.33
C THR A 21 36.89 20.94 13.49
N ALA A 22 36.53 19.89 12.76
CA ALA A 22 35.30 19.81 11.98
C ALA A 22 34.17 19.26 12.85
N ILE A 23 33.02 19.93 12.89
CA ILE A 23 31.85 19.52 13.68
C ILE A 23 30.69 19.39 12.71
N LEU A 24 30.22 18.16 12.51
CA LEU A 24 29.11 17.81 11.62
C LEU A 24 27.85 17.53 12.46
N THR A 25 26.75 18.22 12.17
CA THR A 25 25.44 18.05 12.84
C THR A 25 24.29 17.98 11.83
N GLY A 26 23.17 17.38 12.22
CA GLY A 26 22.03 17.22 11.31
C GLY A 26 22.36 16.26 10.16
N THR A 27 21.92 16.58 8.95
CA THR A 27 22.23 15.83 7.72
C THR A 27 23.45 16.46 7.06
N SER A 28 24.64 16.10 7.52
CA SER A 28 25.89 16.74 7.08
C SER A 28 26.88 15.78 6.46
N GLU A 29 27.61 16.25 5.45
CA GLU A 29 28.65 15.44 4.80
C GLU A 29 29.98 16.19 4.71
N LEU A 30 31.08 15.47 4.94
CA LEU A 30 32.44 15.96 4.67
C LEU A 30 33.10 15.05 3.63
N HIS A 31 33.32 15.55 2.42
CA HIS A 31 34.00 14.82 1.34
C HIS A 31 35.46 15.27 1.21
N LEU A 32 36.37 14.31 1.34
CA LEU A 32 37.82 14.51 1.26
C LEU A 32 38.39 13.75 0.08
N THR A 33 38.98 14.48 -0.87
CA THR A 33 39.49 13.91 -2.13
C THR A 33 40.99 13.61 -2.10
N GLY A 34 41.72 14.12 -1.11
CA GLY A 34 43.15 13.91 -0.95
C GLY A 34 43.54 12.49 -0.56
N THR A 35 44.75 12.09 -0.96
CA THR A 35 45.35 10.79 -0.59
C THR A 35 46.20 10.91 0.68
N GLY A 36 46.48 9.79 1.35
CA GLY A 36 47.36 9.78 2.52
C GLY A 36 46.60 10.12 3.81
N ASP A 37 47.00 11.18 4.50
CA ASP A 37 46.29 11.70 5.68
C ASP A 37 45.67 13.07 5.37
N PRO A 38 44.44 13.11 4.84
CA PRO A 38 43.79 14.35 4.44
C PRO A 38 43.26 15.16 5.63
N ILE A 39 43.29 14.61 6.85
CA ILE A 39 42.86 15.28 8.08
C ILE A 39 44.01 15.41 9.09
N ALA A 40 45.23 15.55 8.60
CA ALA A 40 46.42 15.63 9.46
C ALA A 40 46.31 16.73 10.52
N GLY A 41 46.39 16.34 11.80
CA GLY A 41 46.29 17.28 12.92
C GLY A 41 44.87 17.76 13.23
N SER A 42 43.87 17.19 12.56
CA SER A 42 42.47 17.55 12.70
C SER A 42 41.71 16.57 13.58
N VAL A 43 40.51 16.99 14.01
CA VAL A 43 39.52 16.13 14.66
C VAL A 43 38.18 16.35 13.96
N VAL A 44 37.54 15.25 13.55
CA VAL A 44 36.19 15.27 12.96
C VAL A 44 35.19 14.76 13.99
N HIS A 45 34.19 15.57 14.33
CA HIS A 45 33.09 15.20 15.23
C HIS A 45 31.84 14.89 14.42
N LEU A 46 31.41 13.64 14.44
CA LEU A 46 30.13 13.18 13.90
C LEU A 46 29.10 13.21 15.05
N ASN A 47 28.25 14.23 15.07
CA ASN A 47 27.30 14.49 16.17
C ASN A 47 25.83 14.24 15.77
N SER A 48 25.59 13.42 14.75
CA SER A 48 24.29 12.99 14.25
C SER A 48 24.46 11.61 13.60
N PRO A 49 23.46 10.71 13.62
CA PRO A 49 23.48 9.50 12.78
C PRO A 49 23.67 9.82 11.29
N ASP A 50 23.17 10.98 10.85
CA ASP A 50 23.21 11.43 9.45
C ASP A 50 24.42 12.33 9.13
N SER A 51 25.39 12.45 10.06
CA SER A 51 26.67 13.16 9.85
C SER A 51 27.76 12.21 9.35
N TRP A 52 28.06 12.20 8.05
CA TRP A 52 28.97 11.23 7.43
C TRP A 52 30.27 11.89 6.92
N VAL A 53 31.38 11.15 6.95
CA VAL A 53 32.64 11.59 6.34
C VAL A 53 33.11 10.61 5.27
N PHE A 54 33.43 11.15 4.11
CA PHE A 54 33.84 10.42 2.92
C PHE A 54 35.32 10.68 2.64
N PHE A 55 36.08 9.61 2.43
CA PHE A 55 37.46 9.63 1.97
C PHE A 55 37.50 9.05 0.56
N ASN A 56 37.30 9.89 -0.45
CA ASN A 56 37.00 9.48 -1.83
C ASN A 56 38.16 8.74 -2.54
N SER A 57 39.38 8.81 -1.98
CA SER A 57 40.59 8.20 -2.58
C SER A 57 41.38 7.33 -1.59
N ILE A 58 40.77 6.94 -0.46
CA ILE A 58 41.43 6.11 0.56
C ILE A 58 40.56 4.89 0.83
N ARG A 59 41.15 3.70 0.72
CA ARG A 59 40.43 2.44 0.94
C ARG A 59 39.92 2.32 2.39
N PRO A 60 38.77 1.65 2.61
CA PRO A 60 38.22 1.41 3.94
C PRO A 60 39.22 0.83 4.94
N SER A 61 40.02 -0.17 4.54
CA SER A 61 41.04 -0.77 5.40
C SER A 61 42.12 0.22 5.85
N ALA A 62 42.50 1.16 4.99
CA ALA A 62 43.49 2.20 5.31
C ALA A 62 42.90 3.27 6.24
N VAL A 63 41.64 3.68 6.02
CA VAL A 63 40.92 4.58 6.93
C VAL A 63 40.83 3.96 8.31
N ALA A 64 40.36 2.71 8.40
CA ALA A 64 40.22 1.97 9.65
C ALA A 64 41.56 1.85 10.41
N ALA A 65 42.67 1.64 9.69
CA ALA A 65 43.97 1.45 10.29
C ALA A 65 44.68 2.75 10.73
N THR A 66 44.34 3.90 10.14
CA THR A 66 45.18 5.12 10.28
C THR A 66 44.43 6.41 10.60
N LEU A 67 43.12 6.50 10.35
CA LEU A 67 42.40 7.77 10.44
C LEU A 67 41.30 7.80 11.52
N LEU A 68 40.83 6.65 12.02
CA LEU A 68 39.76 6.61 13.02
C LEU A 68 40.11 7.31 14.34
N ASP A 69 41.38 7.34 14.75
CA ASP A 69 41.83 8.05 15.95
C ASP A 69 41.58 9.57 15.89
N GLN A 70 41.36 10.11 14.69
CA GLN A 70 41.05 11.52 14.42
C GLN A 70 39.54 11.78 14.31
N ILE A 71 38.70 10.77 14.52
CA ILE A 71 37.24 10.87 14.39
C ILE A 71 36.58 10.56 15.74
N GLN A 72 35.54 11.32 16.07
CA GLN A 72 34.71 11.12 17.26
C GLN A 72 33.23 11.02 16.89
N VAL A 73 32.52 10.11 17.54
CA VAL A 73 31.06 9.97 17.47
C VAL A 73 30.46 10.45 18.78
N ASN A 74 29.70 11.55 18.76
CA ASN A 74 29.09 12.15 19.95
C ASN A 74 30.10 12.35 21.11
N GLY A 75 31.34 12.71 20.77
CA GLY A 75 32.44 12.93 21.72
C GLY A 75 33.19 11.67 22.20
N ALA A 76 32.77 10.47 21.81
CA ALA A 76 33.53 9.23 21.99
C ALA A 76 34.46 8.98 20.80
N ALA A 77 35.60 8.30 20.98
CA ALA A 77 36.47 7.92 19.87
C ALA A 77 35.74 6.97 18.90
N ALA A 78 35.96 7.13 17.59
CA ALA A 78 35.43 6.21 16.60
C ALA A 78 36.12 4.83 16.68
N VAL A 79 35.33 3.78 16.73
CA VAL A 79 35.77 2.38 16.81
C VAL A 79 34.97 1.55 15.80
N LEU A 80 35.69 0.95 14.86
CA LEU A 80 35.13 0.09 13.81
C LEU A 80 34.29 -1.04 14.43
N ASP A 81 33.09 -1.23 13.90
CA ASP A 81 32.11 -2.26 14.31
C ASP A 81 31.65 -2.15 15.77
N ASP A 82 31.79 -0.97 16.39
CA ASP A 82 31.25 -0.63 17.71
C ASP A 82 30.34 0.60 17.63
N ASN A 83 30.88 1.76 17.26
CA ASN A 83 30.10 2.99 17.08
C ASN A 83 30.22 3.62 15.69
N VAL A 84 31.05 3.05 14.81
CA VAL A 84 31.09 3.41 13.39
C VAL A 84 31.13 2.18 12.50
N ARG A 85 30.55 2.33 11.30
CA ARG A 85 30.84 1.49 10.13
C ARG A 85 31.86 2.20 9.26
N VAL A 86 32.86 1.47 8.75
CA VAL A 86 33.76 1.94 7.68
C VAL A 86 33.56 1.03 6.48
N VAL A 87 33.00 1.57 5.40
CA VAL A 87 32.59 0.76 4.23
C VAL A 87 33.02 1.42 2.92
N GLN A 88 33.04 0.65 1.84
CA GLN A 88 33.38 1.11 0.49
C GLN A 88 32.42 2.23 0.04
N HIS A 89 32.98 3.26 -0.59
CA HIS A 89 32.24 4.28 -1.32
C HIS A 89 32.96 4.67 -2.60
N GLY A 90 32.57 4.05 -3.71
CA GLY A 90 33.40 4.02 -4.91
C GLY A 90 34.80 3.51 -4.56
N LEU A 91 35.86 4.07 -5.16
CA LEU A 91 37.26 3.72 -4.86
C LEU A 91 37.73 4.08 -3.44
N GLY A 92 36.92 4.84 -2.70
CA GLY A 92 37.21 5.32 -1.36
C GLY A 92 36.44 4.62 -0.25
N ALA A 93 36.27 5.34 0.85
CA ALA A 93 35.56 4.87 2.03
C ALA A 93 34.58 5.94 2.54
N VAL A 94 33.57 5.49 3.27
CA VAL A 94 32.70 6.32 4.09
C VAL A 94 32.75 5.82 5.54
N VAL A 95 32.79 6.76 6.49
CA VAL A 95 32.65 6.48 7.93
C VAL A 95 31.27 6.97 8.38
N ILE A 96 30.47 6.02 8.86
CA ILE A 96 29.06 6.22 9.23
C ILE A 96 28.93 5.98 10.74
N PRO A 97 28.37 6.91 11.52
CA PRO A 97 28.26 6.81 12.98
C PRO A 97 27.09 5.90 13.45
N HIS A 98 26.94 4.74 12.82
CA HIS A 98 25.93 3.74 13.17
C HIS A 98 26.58 2.55 13.88
N ALA A 99 26.07 2.21 15.06
CA ALA A 99 26.49 1.04 15.83
C ALA A 99 25.87 -0.27 15.29
N PRO A 100 26.37 -1.45 15.67
CA PRO A 100 25.79 -2.74 15.28
C PRO A 100 24.34 -2.96 15.74
N ASP A 101 23.88 -2.26 16.78
CA ASP A 101 22.50 -2.31 17.29
C ASP A 101 21.60 -1.21 16.71
N PHE A 102 22.11 -0.39 15.78
CA PHE A 102 21.30 0.58 15.05
C PHE A 102 20.11 -0.11 14.36
N THR A 103 18.91 0.47 14.51
CA THR A 103 17.67 0.00 13.88
C THR A 103 17.37 0.88 12.66
N PRO A 104 17.77 0.46 11.46
CA PRO A 104 17.66 1.30 10.26
C PRO A 104 16.27 1.34 9.63
N LEU A 105 15.34 0.49 10.05
CA LEU A 105 14.00 0.43 9.50
C LEU A 105 13.00 0.62 10.64
N GLU A 106 12.03 1.51 10.44
CA GLU A 106 10.84 1.66 11.27
C GLU A 106 9.61 1.39 10.42
N VAL A 107 8.73 0.51 10.91
CA VAL A 107 7.45 0.18 10.24
C VAL A 107 6.28 0.67 11.07
N PHE A 108 5.19 0.99 10.40
CA PHE A 108 4.00 1.61 10.97
C PHE A 108 2.75 0.85 10.57
N THR A 109 1.74 0.82 11.45
CA THR A 109 0.53 0.04 11.18
C THR A 109 -0.43 0.70 10.19
N ASP A 110 -0.29 1.99 9.97
CA ASP A 110 -1.19 2.76 9.12
C ASP A 110 -0.37 3.43 8.01
N SER A 111 -1.01 3.95 6.97
CA SER A 111 -0.34 4.79 5.96
C SER A 111 0.22 6.06 6.60
N ASP A 112 1.05 6.79 5.85
CA ASP A 112 1.57 8.10 6.23
C ASP A 112 2.26 8.12 7.61
N PHE A 113 2.90 7.00 7.96
CA PHE A 113 3.62 6.78 9.21
C PHE A 113 2.71 6.88 10.46
N GLY A 114 1.41 6.63 10.29
CA GLY A 114 0.41 6.60 11.36
C GLY A 114 0.41 5.33 12.20
N GLY A 115 -0.53 5.26 13.14
CA GLY A 115 -0.73 4.06 13.97
C GLY A 115 0.41 3.75 14.94
N SER A 116 0.61 2.46 15.21
CA SER A 116 1.71 1.97 16.08
C SER A 116 2.98 1.77 15.26
N SER A 117 4.16 2.01 15.85
CA SER A 117 5.45 1.79 15.18
C SER A 117 6.32 0.70 15.81
N LEU A 118 7.16 0.06 14.98
CA LEU A 118 8.14 -0.96 15.38
C LEU A 118 9.51 -0.69 14.73
N GLN A 119 10.53 -0.59 15.57
CA GLN A 119 11.93 -0.54 15.14
C GLN A 119 12.46 -1.93 14.78
N VAL A 120 13.03 -2.06 13.59
CA VAL A 120 13.51 -3.31 13.00
C VAL A 120 15.04 -3.30 12.93
N SER A 121 15.69 -4.29 13.56
CA SER A 121 17.14 -4.42 13.59
C SER A 121 17.70 -5.06 12.31
N GLN A 122 18.91 -4.65 11.93
CA GLN A 122 19.69 -5.31 10.88
C GLN A 122 20.00 -6.79 11.20
N TYR A 123 20.15 -7.61 10.16
CA TYR A 123 20.46 -9.05 10.21
C TYR A 123 19.48 -9.94 11.00
N THR A 124 18.39 -9.40 11.54
CA THR A 124 17.33 -10.18 12.21
C THR A 124 16.26 -10.55 11.18
N GLN A 125 15.76 -11.80 11.24
CA GLN A 125 14.69 -12.26 10.37
C GLN A 125 13.41 -12.09 11.18
N TYR A 126 12.61 -11.12 10.78
CA TYR A 126 11.29 -10.95 11.36
C TYR A 126 10.31 -11.81 10.56
N ASN A 127 9.49 -12.58 11.27
CA ASN A 127 8.43 -13.41 10.75
C ASN A 127 7.14 -13.16 11.55
N ASN A 128 6.08 -13.90 11.21
CA ASN A 128 4.77 -13.79 11.88
C ASN A 128 4.79 -13.95 13.41
N VAL A 129 5.78 -14.66 13.96
CA VAL A 129 5.91 -14.81 15.42
C VAL A 129 6.63 -13.60 16.02
N SER A 130 7.71 -13.14 15.42
CA SER A 130 8.49 -12.01 15.97
C SER A 130 7.89 -10.64 15.68
N LEU A 131 7.06 -10.51 14.63
CA LEU A 131 6.30 -9.29 14.34
C LEU A 131 5.14 -9.08 15.32
N GLY A 132 4.59 -10.16 15.90
CA GLY A 132 3.52 -10.05 16.89
C GLY A 132 2.28 -9.36 16.30
N SER A 133 1.86 -8.24 16.90
CA SER A 133 0.72 -7.45 16.42
C SER A 133 0.95 -6.71 15.11
N PHE A 134 2.21 -6.60 14.66
CA PHE A 134 2.59 -5.99 13.38
C PHE A 134 2.48 -6.96 12.19
N ASN A 135 2.17 -8.24 12.44
CA ASN A 135 2.00 -9.19 11.35
C ASN A 135 0.69 -8.92 10.61
N ASN A 136 0.76 -8.68 9.29
CA ASN A 136 -0.38 -8.37 8.42
C ASN A 136 -1.14 -7.11 8.84
N THR A 137 -0.40 -6.09 9.24
CA THR A 137 -0.96 -4.79 9.64
C THR A 137 -0.01 -3.65 9.31
N ILE A 138 1.03 -3.85 8.49
CA ILE A 138 2.01 -2.80 8.18
C ILE A 138 1.62 -2.13 6.88
N SER A 139 1.53 -0.81 6.89
CA SER A 139 1.08 0.01 5.76
C SER A 139 2.07 1.09 5.32
N SER A 140 3.06 1.42 6.15
CA SER A 140 4.12 2.36 5.77
C SER A 140 5.44 2.08 6.52
N PHE A 141 6.55 2.61 6.01
CA PHE A 141 7.86 2.46 6.66
C PHE A 141 8.89 3.53 6.25
N THR A 142 9.85 3.79 7.14
CA THR A 142 11.05 4.58 6.84
C THR A 142 12.29 3.70 6.88
N LEU A 143 13.12 3.72 5.83
CA LEU A 143 14.39 3.01 5.73
C LEU A 143 15.56 3.99 5.64
N LYS A 144 16.46 3.95 6.62
CA LYS A 144 17.65 4.79 6.68
C LYS A 144 18.64 4.51 5.55
N ARG A 145 19.28 5.57 5.06
CA ARG A 145 20.38 5.54 4.09
C ARG A 145 21.51 4.63 4.58
N GLY A 146 22.07 3.87 3.64
CA GLY A 146 23.13 2.91 3.89
C GLY A 146 22.64 1.51 4.26
N TYR A 147 21.39 1.18 3.93
CA TYR A 147 20.76 -0.11 4.18
C TYR A 147 19.85 -0.55 3.02
N THR A 148 19.57 -1.85 2.98
CA THR A 148 18.54 -2.47 2.12
C THR A 148 17.60 -3.30 2.97
N ALA A 149 16.30 -3.29 2.65
CA ALA A 149 15.27 -4.05 3.33
C ALA A 149 14.46 -4.89 2.33
N THR A 150 14.28 -6.16 2.64
CA THR A 150 13.32 -7.03 1.95
C THR A 150 12.11 -7.24 2.83
N VAL A 151 10.92 -7.03 2.26
CA VAL A 151 9.62 -7.33 2.88
C VAL A 151 8.86 -8.34 2.05
N ALA A 152 8.04 -9.19 2.68
CA ALA A 152 7.20 -10.16 1.98
C ALA A 152 5.92 -10.50 2.77
N VAL A 153 4.88 -10.91 2.04
CA VAL A 153 3.57 -11.24 2.64
C VAL A 153 3.49 -12.61 3.30
N ASN A 154 4.41 -13.54 2.99
CA ASN A 154 4.52 -14.79 3.71
C ASN A 154 5.70 -14.77 4.68
N SER A 155 5.52 -15.39 5.84
CA SER A 155 6.50 -15.39 6.94
C SER A 155 7.85 -16.09 6.65
N ASN A 156 7.94 -16.77 5.50
CA ASN A 156 9.15 -17.41 4.99
C ASN A 156 9.83 -16.60 3.87
N GLY A 157 9.44 -15.34 3.65
CA GLY A 157 10.03 -14.45 2.64
C GLY A 157 9.48 -14.64 1.22
N THR A 158 8.38 -15.39 1.05
CA THR A 158 7.76 -15.67 -0.26
C THR A 158 6.45 -14.90 -0.47
N GLY A 159 5.81 -15.12 -1.62
CA GLY A 159 4.65 -14.33 -2.07
C GLY A 159 5.09 -12.97 -2.61
N ALA A 160 4.14 -12.04 -2.70
CA ALA A 160 4.43 -10.65 -3.01
C ALA A 160 5.54 -10.14 -2.07
N SER A 161 6.61 -9.65 -2.67
CA SER A 161 7.82 -9.24 -1.96
C SER A 161 8.61 -8.23 -2.78
N ARG A 162 9.26 -7.28 -2.09
CA ARG A 162 10.11 -6.25 -2.69
C ARG A 162 11.38 -6.07 -1.88
N ASN A 163 12.47 -5.74 -2.57
CA ASN A 163 13.72 -5.28 -1.95
C ASN A 163 13.88 -3.78 -2.19
N TYR A 164 13.94 -3.02 -1.11
CA TYR A 164 14.16 -1.58 -1.10
C TYR A 164 15.62 -1.30 -0.77
N VAL A 165 16.24 -0.35 -1.46
CA VAL A 165 17.65 0.03 -1.24
C VAL A 165 17.72 1.54 -1.04
N ALA A 166 18.09 1.96 0.18
CA ALA A 166 18.33 3.35 0.53
C ALA A 166 19.85 3.61 0.43
N GLN A 167 20.32 4.01 -0.75
CA GLN A 167 21.74 4.25 -1.04
C GLN A 167 22.12 5.72 -0.89
N ASP A 168 21.41 6.59 -1.60
CA ASP A 168 21.72 8.00 -1.82
C ASP A 168 20.98 8.89 -0.81
N GLY A 169 19.84 8.42 -0.27
CA GLY A 169 19.01 9.09 0.74
C GLY A 169 18.19 8.09 1.54
N ASP A 170 17.55 8.56 2.62
CA ASP A 170 16.51 7.80 3.32
C ASP A 170 15.35 7.49 2.35
N LEU A 171 14.68 6.36 2.54
CA LEU A 171 13.47 6.00 1.82
C LEU A 171 12.28 6.09 2.78
N ASN A 172 11.38 7.04 2.52
CA ASN A 172 10.14 7.19 3.26
C ASN A 172 8.99 6.66 2.38
N ILE A 173 8.49 5.47 2.70
CA ILE A 173 7.39 4.82 1.99
C ILE A 173 6.14 5.05 2.82
N ASN A 174 5.42 6.14 2.51
CA ASN A 174 4.20 6.54 3.22
C ASN A 174 2.98 5.70 2.80
N LEU A 175 2.98 5.13 1.60
CA LEU A 175 1.97 4.20 1.15
C LEU A 175 2.64 2.94 0.58
N LEU A 176 2.24 1.78 1.09
CA LEU A 176 2.60 0.51 0.47
C LEU A 176 1.67 0.20 -0.70
N PRO A 177 2.19 -0.44 -1.76
CA PRO A 177 1.36 -0.96 -2.84
C PRO A 177 0.43 -2.07 -2.32
N ASP A 178 -0.75 -2.20 -2.91
CA ASP A 178 -1.85 -3.10 -2.50
C ASP A 178 -1.44 -4.57 -2.23
N ASP A 179 -0.44 -5.07 -2.96
CA ASP A 179 0.04 -6.44 -2.81
C ASP A 179 0.96 -6.66 -1.60
N LEU A 180 1.36 -5.59 -0.91
CA LEU A 180 2.11 -5.61 0.35
C LEU A 180 1.36 -5.00 1.52
N ASP A 181 0.51 -4.00 1.27
CA ASP A 181 -0.26 -3.29 2.29
C ASP A 181 -1.09 -4.25 3.15
N ASP A 182 -1.03 -4.08 4.47
CA ASP A 182 -1.62 -5.01 5.46
C ASP A 182 -1.23 -6.49 5.29
N GLY A 183 -0.24 -6.79 4.46
CA GLY A 183 0.15 -8.15 4.09
C GLY A 183 1.49 -8.58 4.68
N ILE A 184 2.34 -7.65 5.10
CA ILE A 184 3.73 -7.96 5.48
C ILE A 184 3.79 -8.93 6.68
N SER A 185 4.41 -10.09 6.45
CA SER A 185 4.68 -11.13 7.44
C SER A 185 6.17 -11.48 7.56
N PHE A 186 7.04 -10.90 6.73
CA PHE A 186 8.48 -11.13 6.73
C PHE A 186 9.24 -9.83 6.48
N ILE A 187 10.28 -9.59 7.28
CA ILE A 187 11.20 -8.46 7.08
C ILE A 187 12.64 -8.91 7.32
N ARG A 188 13.56 -8.47 6.44
CA ARG A 188 15.00 -8.69 6.57
C ARG A 188 15.78 -7.47 6.11
N VAL A 189 16.66 -6.94 6.96
CA VAL A 189 17.44 -5.71 6.69
C VAL A 189 18.94 -5.98 6.71
N PHE A 190 19.67 -5.42 5.75
CA PHE A 190 21.13 -5.56 5.64
C PHE A 190 21.82 -4.20 5.42
N PRO A 191 23.03 -3.99 5.98
CA PRO A 191 23.91 -2.89 5.61
C PRO A 191 24.21 -2.84 4.11
N TRP A 192 24.21 -1.64 3.55
CA TRP A 192 24.58 -1.37 2.16
C TRP A 192 26.09 -1.13 1.98
N ARG A 193 26.58 -1.39 0.76
CA ARG A 193 27.96 -1.16 0.32
C ARG A 193 27.94 -0.48 -1.06
N TRP A 194 28.57 0.67 -1.19
CA TRP A 194 28.65 1.44 -2.44
C TRP A 194 29.83 0.98 -3.30
N VAL A 195 29.79 -0.29 -3.72
CA VAL A 195 30.84 -0.85 -4.57
C VAL A 195 30.77 -0.30 -5.99
N THR A 196 31.88 -0.31 -6.72
CA THR A 196 31.90 0.01 -8.15
C THR A 196 31.43 -1.15 -9.02
N LYS A 197 31.07 -0.88 -10.29
CA LYS A 197 30.66 -1.91 -11.26
C LYS A 197 31.67 -3.04 -11.43
N LYS A 198 32.97 -2.72 -11.35
CA LYS A 198 34.09 -3.62 -11.63
C LYS A 198 34.32 -4.71 -10.56
N GLY A 199 34.10 -5.96 -10.95
CA GLY A 199 34.33 -7.16 -10.12
C GLY A 199 35.24 -8.20 -10.77
N ILE A 200 35.21 -9.43 -10.27
CA ILE A 200 35.92 -10.57 -10.87
C ILE A 200 35.25 -11.91 -10.55
N ALA A 201 35.23 -12.82 -11.52
CA ALA A 201 34.75 -14.18 -11.36
C ALA A 201 35.91 -15.11 -10.95
N GLY A 202 35.85 -15.62 -9.72
CA GLY A 202 36.80 -16.53 -9.12
C GLY A 202 37.84 -15.89 -8.20
N ASP A 203 38.67 -16.73 -7.58
CA ASP A 203 39.63 -16.35 -6.52
C ASP A 203 40.92 -15.69 -7.07
N ILE A 204 40.87 -15.18 -8.29
CA ILE A 204 42.02 -14.66 -9.03
C ILE A 204 41.70 -13.22 -9.44
N GLY A 205 42.46 -12.23 -8.98
CA GLY A 205 42.17 -10.84 -9.36
C GLY A 205 42.71 -9.77 -8.44
N GLN A 206 43.60 -10.13 -7.52
CA GLN A 206 44.14 -9.24 -6.48
C GLN A 206 44.88 -8.03 -7.08
N GLN A 207 45.29 -8.10 -8.36
CA GLN A 207 45.97 -7.02 -9.08
C GLN A 207 45.04 -6.22 -10.02
N LEU A 208 43.76 -6.60 -10.14
CA LEU A 208 42.80 -6.00 -11.08
C LEU A 208 42.03 -4.80 -10.51
N ASP A 209 42.29 -4.43 -9.26
CA ASP A 209 41.62 -3.33 -8.57
C ASP A 209 40.08 -3.44 -8.57
N THR A 210 39.58 -4.58 -8.11
CA THR A 210 38.15 -4.89 -8.08
C THR A 210 37.55 -4.62 -6.71
N GLN A 211 36.24 -4.37 -6.66
CA GLN A 211 35.52 -4.05 -5.42
C GLN A 211 34.55 -5.11 -4.95
N TRP A 212 34.24 -6.06 -5.83
CA TRP A 212 33.43 -7.21 -5.51
C TRP A 212 33.92 -8.42 -6.29
N TRP A 213 33.60 -9.61 -5.79
CA TRP A 213 33.95 -10.87 -6.43
C TRP A 213 33.04 -11.99 -5.97
N TYR A 214 32.97 -13.06 -6.75
CA TYR A 214 32.30 -14.29 -6.37
C TYR A 214 33.09 -15.49 -6.91
N ASN A 215 32.88 -16.68 -6.35
CA ASN A 215 33.63 -17.87 -6.73
C ASN A 215 32.77 -19.14 -6.80
N TRP A 216 31.51 -18.99 -7.24
CA TRP A 216 30.58 -20.10 -7.39
C TRP A 216 30.27 -20.84 -6.08
N ASN A 217 30.47 -20.19 -4.92
CA ASN A 217 30.34 -20.80 -3.60
C ASN A 217 29.79 -19.82 -2.53
N ILE A 218 29.66 -20.29 -1.29
CA ILE A 218 29.38 -19.51 -0.08
C ILE A 218 30.41 -19.91 1.00
N ASN A 219 31.69 -19.67 0.73
CA ASN A 219 32.80 -20.12 1.59
C ASN A 219 33.74 -18.99 2.03
N HIS A 220 33.44 -17.75 1.68
CA HIS A 220 34.20 -16.56 2.10
C HIS A 220 33.30 -15.49 2.73
N GLU A 221 33.94 -14.41 3.14
CA GLU A 221 33.38 -13.26 3.84
C GLU A 221 33.82 -12.01 3.09
N SER A 222 32.98 -10.97 3.10
CA SER A 222 33.36 -9.65 2.63
C SER A 222 34.48 -9.10 3.51
N SER A 223 35.50 -8.54 2.87
CA SER A 223 36.52 -7.75 3.57
C SER A 223 36.07 -6.29 3.69
N LEU A 224 36.88 -5.41 4.27
CA LEU A 224 36.61 -3.96 4.23
C LEU A 224 36.71 -3.39 2.81
N ASP A 225 37.62 -3.92 1.97
CA ASP A 225 37.95 -3.33 0.67
C ASP A 225 37.25 -4.02 -0.51
N GLN A 226 36.71 -5.21 -0.30
CA GLN A 226 36.06 -6.02 -1.32
C GLN A 226 34.85 -6.75 -0.75
N GLU A 227 33.71 -6.64 -1.44
CA GLU A 227 32.50 -7.41 -1.20
C GLU A 227 32.62 -8.82 -1.77
N TYR A 228 32.26 -9.83 -0.98
CA TYR A 228 32.05 -11.19 -1.47
C TYR A 228 30.58 -11.37 -1.80
N VAL A 229 30.28 -11.89 -2.99
CA VAL A 229 28.90 -12.17 -3.43
C VAL A 229 28.63 -13.68 -3.34
N ALA A 230 27.58 -14.06 -2.64
CA ALA A 230 27.15 -15.46 -2.53
C ALA A 230 26.38 -15.91 -3.78
N ILE A 231 26.35 -17.22 -4.03
CA ILE A 231 25.59 -17.83 -5.12
C ILE A 231 24.97 -19.17 -4.68
N ARG A 232 23.76 -19.46 -5.18
CA ARG A 232 23.16 -20.79 -5.13
C ARG A 232 23.51 -21.55 -6.41
N HIS A 233 24.74 -22.05 -6.49
CA HIS A 233 25.31 -22.57 -7.75
C HIS A 233 24.44 -23.62 -8.47
N VAL A 234 23.97 -24.64 -7.74
CA VAL A 234 23.03 -25.65 -8.24
C VAL A 234 21.85 -25.81 -7.28
N ARG A 235 20.85 -26.60 -7.66
CA ARG A 235 19.73 -26.91 -6.75
C ARG A 235 20.29 -27.52 -5.46
N TRP A 236 19.95 -26.89 -4.34
CA TRP A 236 20.34 -27.30 -2.98
C TRP A 236 21.80 -27.05 -2.55
N TRP A 237 22.68 -26.50 -3.40
CA TRP A 237 24.07 -26.26 -3.03
C TRP A 237 24.66 -24.96 -3.62
N PRO A 238 25.48 -24.22 -2.85
CA PRO A 238 25.79 -24.37 -1.42
C PRO A 238 24.61 -24.03 -0.51
N GLY A 239 24.52 -24.62 0.69
CA GLY A 239 23.40 -24.42 1.64
C GLY A 239 23.21 -22.96 2.08
N LEU A 240 21.96 -22.51 2.19
CA LEU A 240 21.60 -21.11 2.49
C LEU A 240 21.37 -20.81 3.99
N GLU A 241 21.38 -21.82 4.85
CA GLU A 241 21.43 -21.63 6.31
C GLU A 241 22.82 -21.10 6.72
N GLN A 242 23.00 -19.79 6.63
CA GLN A 242 24.28 -19.11 6.84
C GLN A 242 24.16 -17.99 7.86
N ASP A 243 25.28 -17.69 8.52
CA ASP A 243 25.45 -16.45 9.28
C ASP A 243 25.80 -15.32 8.31
N TRP A 244 24.78 -14.64 7.80
CA TRP A 244 24.95 -13.54 6.84
C TRP A 244 25.63 -12.31 7.45
N GLN A 245 25.55 -12.13 8.77
CA GLN A 245 26.23 -11.05 9.46
C GLN A 245 27.74 -11.30 9.49
N ALA A 246 28.16 -12.49 9.93
CA ALA A 246 29.58 -12.87 9.94
C ALA A 246 30.22 -12.80 8.54
N ARG A 247 29.43 -13.10 7.50
CA ARG A 247 29.90 -13.03 6.11
C ARG A 247 29.91 -11.62 5.51
N GLY A 248 29.12 -10.70 6.03
CA GLY A 248 28.97 -9.36 5.44
C GLY A 248 28.44 -9.40 4.00
N VAL A 249 27.52 -10.33 3.70
CA VAL A 249 26.90 -10.52 2.37
C VAL A 249 25.48 -9.99 2.39
N ASN A 250 25.11 -9.19 1.39
CA ASN A 250 23.76 -8.63 1.18
C ASN A 250 23.17 -8.97 -0.21
N HIS A 251 23.91 -9.69 -1.06
CA HIS A 251 23.49 -10.15 -2.38
C HIS A 251 23.58 -11.68 -2.52
N LEU A 252 22.67 -12.26 -3.30
CA LEU A 252 22.68 -13.68 -3.67
C LEU A 252 22.45 -13.83 -5.18
N LEU A 253 23.34 -14.53 -5.87
CA LEU A 253 23.14 -14.97 -7.25
C LEU A 253 22.34 -16.28 -7.30
N GLY A 254 21.48 -16.42 -8.31
CA GLY A 254 20.73 -17.65 -8.60
C GLY A 254 21.60 -18.79 -9.16
N TYR A 255 20.97 -19.78 -9.79
CA TYR A 255 21.67 -20.95 -10.33
C TYR A 255 22.65 -20.59 -11.47
N ASN A 256 23.77 -21.31 -11.56
CA ASN A 256 24.80 -21.09 -12.58
C ASN A 256 24.55 -21.95 -13.82
N GLU A 257 24.32 -21.29 -14.96
CA GLU A 257 24.08 -21.89 -16.29
C GLU A 257 23.06 -23.05 -16.24
N PRO A 258 21.84 -22.79 -15.75
CA PRO A 258 20.80 -23.83 -15.64
C PRO A 258 20.42 -24.45 -16.98
N ASP A 259 20.64 -23.73 -18.08
CA ASP A 259 20.37 -24.12 -19.46
C ASP A 259 21.43 -25.08 -20.06
N SER A 260 22.51 -25.37 -19.33
CA SER A 260 23.65 -26.16 -19.81
C SER A 260 23.80 -27.50 -19.08
N PRO A 261 23.87 -28.66 -19.79
CA PRO A 261 24.03 -29.99 -19.18
C PRO A 261 25.32 -30.21 -18.38
N GLY A 262 26.31 -29.33 -18.53
CA GLY A 262 27.58 -29.42 -17.80
C GLY A 262 27.60 -28.65 -16.47
N GLN A 263 26.50 -27.99 -16.11
CA GLN A 263 26.45 -26.94 -15.09
C GLN A 263 25.35 -27.25 -14.06
N ALA A 264 24.42 -26.32 -13.79
CA ALA A 264 23.30 -26.60 -12.90
C ALA A 264 22.25 -27.56 -13.50
N ASP A 265 22.13 -27.61 -14.84
CA ASP A 265 21.27 -28.53 -15.60
C ASP A 265 19.88 -28.72 -14.96
N ILE A 266 19.11 -27.63 -14.93
CA ILE A 266 17.82 -27.56 -14.24
C ILE A 266 16.74 -27.04 -15.19
N GLU A 267 15.65 -27.79 -15.28
CA GLU A 267 14.44 -27.37 -16.00
C GLU A 267 13.77 -26.16 -15.31
N VAL A 268 13.14 -25.28 -16.09
CA VAL A 268 12.51 -24.06 -15.58
C VAL A 268 11.48 -24.34 -14.47
N VAL A 269 10.61 -25.33 -14.68
CA VAL A 269 9.57 -25.71 -13.70
C VAL A 269 10.16 -26.09 -12.34
N ASP A 270 11.31 -26.72 -12.36
CA ASP A 270 12.00 -27.15 -11.15
C ASP A 270 12.73 -25.98 -10.47
N ALA A 271 13.32 -25.07 -11.25
CA ALA A 271 13.93 -23.85 -10.74
C ALA A 271 12.89 -22.98 -10.02
N LEU A 272 11.71 -22.81 -10.63
CA LEU A 272 10.57 -22.12 -10.02
C LEU A 272 10.12 -22.79 -8.72
N TRP A 273 10.00 -24.12 -8.72
CA TRP A 273 9.59 -24.87 -7.52
C TRP A 273 10.56 -24.71 -6.35
N SER A 274 11.87 -24.60 -6.62
CA SER A 274 12.88 -24.40 -5.57
C SER A 274 13.24 -22.94 -5.31
N TRP A 275 12.72 -21.97 -6.08
CA TRP A 275 12.99 -20.55 -5.89
C TRP A 275 12.63 -20.00 -4.50
N PRO A 276 11.53 -20.45 -3.83
CA PRO A 276 11.20 -20.05 -2.46
C PRO A 276 12.33 -20.18 -1.42
N ASP A 277 13.24 -21.13 -1.60
CA ASP A 277 14.39 -21.32 -0.73
C ASP A 277 15.37 -20.12 -0.79
N LEU A 278 15.59 -19.55 -1.98
CA LEU A 278 16.43 -18.36 -2.16
C LEU A 278 15.75 -17.10 -1.62
N LEU A 279 14.44 -16.95 -1.87
CA LEU A 279 13.63 -15.84 -1.37
C LEU A 279 13.69 -15.70 0.15
N SER A 280 13.70 -16.84 0.87
CA SER A 280 13.72 -16.88 2.33
C SER A 280 14.94 -16.26 2.99
N THR A 281 16.02 -16.05 2.23
CA THR A 281 17.23 -15.37 2.74
C THR A 281 17.01 -13.88 3.01
N GLY A 282 16.04 -13.27 2.30
CA GLY A 282 15.82 -11.83 2.30
C GLY A 282 16.95 -11.01 1.67
N LEU A 283 17.96 -11.63 1.08
CA LEU A 283 19.02 -10.94 0.33
C LEU A 283 18.47 -10.34 -0.96
N ARG A 284 19.20 -9.37 -1.53
CA ARG A 284 18.93 -8.91 -2.90
C ARG A 284 19.34 -10.01 -3.88
N LEU A 285 18.37 -10.54 -4.62
CA LEU A 285 18.41 -11.82 -5.31
C LEU A 285 18.43 -11.66 -6.83
N GLY A 286 19.53 -12.10 -7.44
CA GLY A 286 19.66 -12.19 -8.89
C GLY A 286 19.01 -13.44 -9.45
N ALA A 287 18.47 -13.37 -10.66
CA ALA A 287 17.96 -14.53 -11.40
C ALA A 287 19.04 -15.64 -11.57
N PRO A 288 18.67 -16.82 -12.08
CA PRO A 288 19.66 -17.77 -12.58
C PRO A 288 20.48 -17.17 -13.73
N ALA A 289 21.81 -17.33 -13.69
CA ALA A 289 22.72 -16.80 -14.71
C ALA A 289 22.82 -17.78 -15.88
N VAL A 290 22.19 -17.49 -17.01
CA VAL A 290 22.21 -18.35 -18.20
C VAL A 290 23.47 -18.15 -19.05
N THR A 291 23.80 -19.16 -19.87
CA THR A 291 24.81 -19.00 -20.94
C THR A 291 24.40 -17.91 -21.94
N ASP A 292 25.32 -17.43 -22.78
CA ASP A 292 24.99 -16.46 -23.84
C ASP A 292 24.08 -17.02 -24.97
N GLY A 293 23.68 -18.29 -24.88
CA GLY A 293 22.65 -18.94 -25.69
C GLY A 293 21.33 -19.26 -24.96
N GLY A 294 21.27 -19.06 -23.64
CA GLY A 294 20.19 -19.56 -22.77
C GLY A 294 19.02 -18.62 -22.52
N LEU A 295 18.84 -17.56 -23.32
CA LEU A 295 17.81 -16.54 -23.03
C LEU A 295 16.37 -17.07 -23.06
N ASP A 296 16.08 -18.09 -23.87
CA ASP A 296 14.75 -18.71 -23.89
C ASP A 296 14.41 -19.33 -22.51
N TRP A 297 15.39 -19.98 -21.88
CA TRP A 297 15.26 -20.52 -20.52
C TRP A 297 15.04 -19.40 -19.50
N LEU A 298 15.83 -18.32 -19.59
CA LEU A 298 15.71 -17.17 -18.69
C LEU A 298 14.33 -16.54 -18.78
N TYR A 299 13.82 -16.28 -19.98
CA TYR A 299 12.52 -15.64 -20.16
C TYR A 299 11.36 -16.54 -19.70
N GLU A 300 11.42 -17.85 -19.97
CA GLU A 300 10.42 -18.78 -19.44
C GLU A 300 10.43 -18.81 -17.90
N PHE A 301 11.61 -18.74 -17.28
CA PHE A 301 11.72 -18.64 -15.82
C PHE A 301 11.14 -17.33 -15.29
N LEU A 302 11.47 -16.18 -15.90
CA LEU A 302 10.96 -14.89 -15.45
C LEU A 302 9.44 -14.79 -15.59
N ASP A 303 8.87 -15.20 -16.72
CA ASP A 303 7.42 -15.24 -16.93
C ASP A 303 6.74 -16.16 -15.90
N GLY A 304 7.36 -17.30 -15.58
CA GLY A 304 6.87 -18.23 -14.56
C GLY A 304 7.01 -17.72 -13.12
N ALA A 305 8.02 -16.90 -12.83
CA ALA A 305 8.22 -16.28 -11.53
C ALA A 305 7.21 -15.15 -11.31
N GLU A 306 7.04 -14.28 -12.31
CA GLU A 306 6.03 -13.21 -12.32
C GLU A 306 4.62 -13.78 -12.15
N ALA A 307 4.26 -14.82 -12.90
CA ALA A 307 2.97 -15.50 -12.77
C ALA A 307 2.71 -16.12 -11.38
N GLN A 308 3.75 -16.31 -10.58
CA GLN A 308 3.68 -16.81 -9.21
C GLN A 308 3.95 -15.71 -8.15
N GLY A 309 4.06 -14.45 -8.57
CA GLY A 309 4.37 -13.32 -7.69
C GLY A 309 5.73 -13.43 -7.00
N MET A 310 6.70 -14.11 -7.63
CA MET A 310 8.03 -14.33 -7.05
C MET A 310 9.02 -13.24 -7.45
N ARG A 311 9.68 -12.66 -6.46
CA ARG A 311 10.69 -11.61 -6.61
C ARG A 311 11.95 -12.07 -7.34
N VAL A 312 12.45 -11.21 -8.22
CA VAL A 312 13.78 -11.23 -8.87
C VAL A 312 14.25 -9.78 -8.93
N ASP A 313 15.39 -9.46 -8.31
CA ASP A 313 15.82 -8.05 -8.15
C ASP A 313 16.76 -7.58 -9.27
N PHE A 314 17.49 -8.50 -9.93
CA PHE A 314 18.39 -8.20 -11.05
C PHE A 314 18.67 -9.45 -11.90
N ILE A 315 19.21 -9.25 -13.11
CA ILE A 315 19.46 -10.30 -14.08
C ILE A 315 20.97 -10.55 -14.26
N PRO A 316 21.53 -11.63 -13.70
CA PRO A 316 22.89 -12.05 -14.04
C PRO A 316 22.93 -12.79 -15.38
N VAL A 317 23.97 -12.54 -16.17
CA VAL A 317 24.19 -13.19 -17.48
C VAL A 317 25.66 -13.48 -17.73
N HIS A 318 25.93 -14.50 -18.55
CA HIS A 318 27.26 -14.80 -19.06
C HIS A 318 27.41 -14.37 -20.51
N TYR A 319 28.61 -13.94 -20.91
CA TYR A 319 28.90 -13.51 -22.29
C TYR A 319 30.28 -13.95 -22.78
N TYR A 320 30.31 -14.83 -23.79
CA TYR A 320 31.53 -15.37 -24.37
C TYR A 320 31.57 -15.28 -25.90
N ARG A 321 30.69 -14.47 -26.53
CA ARG A 321 30.67 -14.34 -27.99
C ARG A 321 31.96 -13.66 -28.49
N SER A 322 32.50 -14.17 -29.59
CA SER A 322 33.66 -13.59 -30.28
C SER A 322 33.28 -12.93 -31.60
N ARG A 323 34.14 -12.03 -32.05
CA ARG A 323 34.07 -11.32 -33.34
C ARG A 323 35.45 -11.35 -34.01
N ASP A 324 35.54 -10.84 -35.24
CA ASP A 324 36.83 -10.54 -35.89
C ASP A 324 37.76 -9.79 -34.91
N PRO A 325 38.93 -10.36 -34.54
CA PRO A 325 39.88 -9.74 -33.62
C PRO A 325 40.38 -8.36 -34.04
N ALA A 326 40.20 -7.95 -35.29
CA ALA A 326 40.52 -6.61 -35.76
C ALA A 326 39.41 -5.56 -35.54
N ASP A 327 38.23 -5.96 -35.02
CA ASP A 327 37.04 -5.11 -34.85
C ASP A 327 36.60 -4.99 -33.37
N PRO A 328 37.38 -4.30 -32.53
CA PRO A 328 37.09 -4.16 -31.10
C PRO A 328 35.78 -3.40 -30.81
N VAL A 329 35.50 -2.34 -31.58
CA VAL A 329 34.26 -1.55 -31.47
C VAL A 329 33.04 -2.42 -31.80
N GLY A 330 33.17 -3.25 -32.83
CA GLY A 330 32.13 -4.20 -33.18
C GLY A 330 31.88 -5.26 -32.09
N ALA A 331 32.92 -5.67 -31.38
CA ALA A 331 32.79 -6.63 -30.28
C ALA A 331 32.02 -6.01 -29.11
N ALA A 332 32.33 -4.76 -28.74
CA ALA A 332 31.59 -4.01 -27.73
C ALA A 332 30.13 -3.74 -28.15
N THR A 333 29.88 -3.36 -29.40
CA THR A 333 28.52 -3.13 -29.92
C THR A 333 27.68 -4.42 -29.88
N GLN A 334 28.27 -5.56 -30.22
CA GLN A 334 27.58 -6.86 -30.15
C GLN A 334 27.18 -7.19 -28.71
N PHE A 335 28.05 -6.87 -27.75
CA PHE A 335 27.81 -7.10 -26.34
C PHE A 335 26.73 -6.16 -25.80
N TYR A 336 26.79 -4.86 -26.10
CA TYR A 336 25.75 -3.89 -25.73
C TYR A 336 24.37 -4.35 -26.21
N ASN A 337 24.21 -4.68 -27.49
CA ASN A 337 22.92 -5.11 -28.04
C ASN A 337 22.40 -6.41 -27.40
N PHE A 338 23.29 -7.26 -26.89
CA PHE A 338 22.88 -8.44 -26.14
C PHE A 338 22.28 -8.05 -24.79
N LEU A 339 22.91 -7.12 -24.07
CA LEU A 339 22.47 -6.64 -22.76
C LEU A 339 21.22 -5.76 -22.87
N GLU A 340 21.21 -4.78 -23.79
CA GLU A 340 20.08 -3.88 -24.05
C GLU A 340 18.80 -4.68 -24.32
N ARG A 341 18.85 -5.69 -25.19
CA ARG A 341 17.69 -6.55 -25.48
C ARG A 341 17.13 -7.26 -24.24
N ILE A 342 17.98 -7.61 -23.28
CA ILE A 342 17.54 -8.26 -22.03
C ILE A 342 16.90 -7.21 -21.14
N HIS A 343 17.53 -6.05 -20.98
CA HIS A 343 16.99 -4.96 -20.19
C HIS A 343 15.65 -4.46 -20.74
N ASP A 344 15.55 -4.23 -22.04
CA ASP A 344 14.30 -3.84 -22.72
C ASP A 344 13.16 -4.85 -22.50
N ARG A 345 13.49 -6.14 -22.35
CA ARG A 345 12.50 -7.21 -22.11
C ARG A 345 12.06 -7.28 -20.64
N THR A 346 12.93 -6.95 -19.70
CA THR A 346 12.71 -7.21 -18.27
C THR A 346 12.50 -5.95 -17.44
N GLY A 347 12.96 -4.79 -17.88
CA GLY A 347 13.06 -3.56 -17.09
C GLY A 347 14.05 -3.64 -15.91
N LEU A 348 14.71 -4.78 -15.71
CA LEU A 348 15.54 -5.04 -14.54
C LEU A 348 17.02 -4.71 -14.79
N PRO A 349 17.78 -4.33 -13.75
CA PRO A 349 19.22 -4.11 -13.86
C PRO A 349 19.98 -5.40 -14.21
N ILE A 350 21.10 -5.27 -14.91
CA ILE A 350 21.91 -6.38 -15.40
C ILE A 350 23.23 -6.49 -14.65
N TRP A 351 23.57 -7.72 -14.26
CA TRP A 351 24.90 -8.09 -13.81
C TRP A 351 25.55 -9.00 -14.85
N VAL A 352 26.73 -8.67 -15.34
CA VAL A 352 27.51 -9.57 -16.19
C VAL A 352 28.45 -10.36 -15.31
N THR A 353 27.99 -11.51 -14.80
CA THR A 353 28.74 -12.28 -13.80
C THR A 353 29.89 -13.07 -14.39
N GLU A 354 29.86 -13.38 -15.69
CA GLU A 354 31.01 -13.90 -16.41
C GLU A 354 31.09 -13.29 -17.80
N TRP A 355 32.26 -12.81 -18.20
CA TRP A 355 32.46 -12.43 -19.60
C TRP A 355 33.90 -12.50 -20.08
N ASN A 356 34.07 -12.70 -21.39
CA ASN A 356 35.31 -12.45 -22.10
C ASN A 356 35.05 -12.20 -23.60
N ASN A 357 36.00 -11.61 -24.32
CA ASN A 357 35.95 -11.43 -25.78
C ASN A 357 36.29 -12.76 -26.50
N GLY A 358 35.37 -13.71 -26.39
CA GLY A 358 35.57 -15.09 -26.80
C GLY A 358 36.12 -15.99 -25.70
N ALA A 359 36.13 -17.29 -25.97
CA ALA A 359 36.65 -18.35 -25.10
C ALA A 359 37.03 -19.60 -25.93
N ASP A 360 37.57 -20.65 -25.29
CA ASP A 360 38.15 -21.87 -25.90
C ASP A 360 37.20 -22.61 -26.86
N TRP A 361 35.91 -22.34 -26.74
CA TRP A 361 34.83 -22.95 -27.53
C TRP A 361 34.32 -22.05 -28.66
N THR A 362 34.90 -20.87 -28.87
CA THR A 362 34.47 -19.94 -29.91
C THR A 362 35.14 -20.18 -31.27
N THR A 363 34.57 -19.62 -32.34
CA THR A 363 34.89 -20.01 -33.72
C THR A 363 35.75 -19.00 -34.50
N HIS A 364 35.92 -17.77 -34.02
CA HIS A 364 36.81 -16.77 -34.63
C HIS A 364 38.28 -17.05 -34.27
N ASP A 365 39.20 -16.50 -35.07
CA ASP A 365 40.64 -16.60 -34.80
C ASP A 365 41.00 -16.01 -33.42
N ASP A 366 42.04 -16.56 -32.78
CA ASP A 366 42.54 -16.02 -31.53
C ASP A 366 43.09 -14.60 -31.70
N PRO A 367 42.73 -13.64 -30.82
CA PRO A 367 43.30 -12.31 -30.84
C PRO A 367 44.77 -12.36 -30.45
N THR A 368 45.55 -11.41 -30.96
CA THR A 368 46.81 -11.04 -30.31
C THR A 368 46.54 -10.34 -28.97
N TRP A 369 47.56 -10.23 -28.11
CA TRP A 369 47.43 -9.52 -26.84
C TRP A 369 46.94 -8.08 -27.00
N ASP A 370 47.44 -7.38 -28.03
CA ASP A 370 47.04 -5.99 -28.31
C ASP A 370 45.60 -5.90 -28.81
N GLN A 371 45.16 -6.86 -29.63
CA GLN A 371 43.77 -6.94 -30.09
C GLN A 371 42.81 -7.25 -28.94
N GLN A 372 43.20 -8.14 -28.04
CA GLN A 372 42.41 -8.44 -26.85
C GLN A 372 42.31 -7.20 -25.94
N ALA A 373 43.43 -6.52 -25.68
CA ALA A 373 43.43 -5.31 -24.87
C ALA A 373 42.55 -4.21 -25.49
N ALA A 374 42.59 -4.05 -26.81
CA ALA A 374 41.73 -3.11 -27.52
C ALA A 374 40.25 -3.47 -27.41
N ALA A 375 39.88 -4.75 -27.55
CA ALA A 375 38.50 -5.19 -27.39
C ALA A 375 38.00 -5.01 -25.96
N VAL A 376 38.83 -5.35 -24.96
CA VAL A 376 38.51 -5.15 -23.53
C VAL A 376 38.33 -3.68 -23.20
N ALA A 377 39.16 -2.78 -23.77
CA ALA A 377 38.99 -1.34 -23.57
C ALA A 377 37.61 -0.86 -24.04
N GLU A 378 37.18 -1.24 -25.24
CA GLU A 378 35.87 -0.86 -25.79
C GLU A 378 34.71 -1.51 -25.01
N MET A 379 34.84 -2.79 -24.63
CA MET A 379 33.81 -3.50 -23.87
C MET A 379 33.63 -2.94 -22.45
N VAL A 380 34.72 -2.65 -21.73
CA VAL A 380 34.63 -2.08 -20.39
C VAL A 380 34.05 -0.67 -20.45
N GLN A 381 34.49 0.17 -21.41
CA GLN A 381 33.91 1.50 -21.57
C GLN A 381 32.40 1.44 -21.83
N MET A 382 31.96 0.50 -22.68
CA MET A 382 30.53 0.25 -22.92
C MET A 382 29.78 -0.15 -21.64
N LEU A 383 30.35 -1.04 -20.82
CA LEU A 383 29.73 -1.48 -19.55
C LEU A 383 29.66 -0.34 -18.52
N GLU A 384 30.65 0.55 -18.50
CA GLU A 384 30.62 1.76 -17.66
C GLU A 384 29.55 2.74 -18.12
N ASP A 385 29.44 2.98 -19.43
CA ASP A 385 28.48 3.94 -20.02
C ASP A 385 27.03 3.45 -20.03
N ALA A 386 26.79 2.13 -19.95
CA ALA A 386 25.44 1.56 -19.90
C ALA A 386 24.82 1.71 -18.49
N PRO A 387 23.76 2.54 -18.32
CA PRO A 387 23.19 2.81 -17.00
C PRO A 387 22.45 1.62 -16.39
N PHE A 388 21.93 0.71 -17.23
CA PHE A 388 21.24 -0.51 -16.81
C PHE A 388 22.20 -1.65 -16.41
N VAL A 389 23.52 -1.49 -16.60
CA VAL A 389 24.52 -2.44 -16.13
C VAL A 389 25.00 -2.00 -14.75
N GLU A 390 24.65 -2.75 -13.72
CA GLU A 390 25.11 -2.48 -12.37
C GLU A 390 26.51 -3.03 -12.12
N ARG A 391 26.79 -4.26 -12.57
CA ARG A 391 28.05 -4.94 -12.24
C ARG A 391 28.56 -5.81 -13.36
N TYR A 392 29.87 -5.97 -13.46
CA TYR A 392 30.49 -6.91 -14.39
C TYR A 392 31.76 -7.56 -13.84
N ALA A 393 31.99 -8.81 -14.20
CA ALA A 393 33.10 -9.64 -13.72
C ALA A 393 33.68 -10.48 -14.86
N PRO A 394 34.92 -10.23 -15.31
CA PRO A 394 35.51 -11.01 -16.38
C PRO A 394 35.84 -12.42 -15.89
N PHE A 395 35.82 -13.37 -16.82
CA PHE A 395 36.24 -14.74 -16.57
C PHE A 395 37.63 -14.98 -17.17
N ASN A 396 38.59 -15.38 -16.32
CA ASN A 396 40.00 -15.42 -16.70
C ASN A 396 40.46 -16.78 -17.28
N TRP A 397 39.77 -17.89 -17.01
CA TRP A 397 40.21 -19.24 -17.42
C TRP A 397 39.82 -19.59 -18.86
N VAL A 398 40.25 -18.74 -19.80
CA VAL A 398 40.09 -18.90 -21.25
C VAL A 398 41.44 -19.12 -21.95
N GLU A 399 41.46 -19.12 -23.29
CA GLU A 399 42.69 -19.27 -24.06
C GLU A 399 43.74 -18.25 -23.63
N ARG A 400 45.01 -18.63 -23.89
CA ARG A 400 46.19 -17.89 -23.49
C ARG A 400 46.04 -16.39 -23.71
N THR A 401 45.68 -15.94 -24.92
CA THR A 401 45.67 -14.53 -25.32
C THR A 401 44.52 -13.69 -24.76
N ARG A 402 43.47 -14.34 -24.23
CA ARG A 402 42.23 -13.68 -23.75
C ARG A 402 42.22 -13.42 -22.23
N ARG A 403 43.22 -13.93 -21.51
CA ARG A 403 43.34 -13.79 -20.06
C ARG A 403 43.64 -12.35 -19.66
N PHE A 404 43.15 -11.97 -18.48
CA PHE A 404 43.43 -10.69 -17.83
C PHE A 404 44.70 -10.78 -16.98
N GLN A 405 44.92 -11.93 -16.35
CA GLN A 405 46.11 -12.20 -15.55
C GLN A 405 46.58 -13.66 -15.61
N TRP A 406 47.83 -13.89 -15.24
CA TRP A 406 48.35 -15.24 -15.05
C TRP A 406 47.93 -15.85 -13.71
N ASP A 407 47.75 -17.17 -13.73
CA ASP A 407 47.53 -18.00 -12.54
C ASP A 407 48.87 -18.25 -11.81
N ASP A 408 49.67 -17.20 -11.63
CA ASP A 408 50.91 -17.24 -10.87
C ASP A 408 50.75 -16.55 -9.51
N PRO A 409 51.61 -16.83 -8.52
CA PRO A 409 51.48 -16.25 -7.18
C PRO A 409 51.59 -14.72 -7.11
N LEU A 410 52.08 -14.07 -8.17
CA LEU A 410 52.20 -12.62 -8.26
C LEU A 410 50.97 -11.98 -8.90
N GLY A 411 50.08 -12.78 -9.52
CA GLY A 411 48.94 -12.29 -10.28
C GLY A 411 49.38 -11.43 -11.46
N THR A 412 50.43 -11.84 -12.19
CA THR A 412 51.01 -11.04 -13.28
C THR A 412 49.94 -10.63 -14.29
N LEU A 413 49.70 -9.32 -14.40
CA LEU A 413 48.73 -8.77 -15.35
C LEU A 413 49.21 -8.93 -16.80
N LEU A 414 48.24 -9.15 -17.66
CA LEU A 414 48.38 -9.12 -19.12
C LEU A 414 47.83 -7.79 -19.65
N PRO A 415 48.09 -7.41 -20.91
CA PRO A 415 47.66 -6.11 -21.42
C PRO A 415 46.16 -5.81 -21.23
N ALA A 416 45.30 -6.82 -21.37
CA ALA A 416 43.86 -6.69 -21.08
C ALA A 416 43.57 -6.45 -19.58
N GLY A 417 44.31 -7.09 -18.68
CA GLY A 417 44.19 -6.86 -17.23
C GLY A 417 44.74 -5.51 -16.78
N GLU A 418 45.77 -4.98 -17.45
CA GLU A 418 46.24 -3.61 -17.22
C GLU A 418 45.16 -2.59 -17.59
N ILE A 419 44.55 -2.73 -18.77
CA ILE A 419 43.40 -1.90 -19.17
C ILE A 419 42.26 -2.01 -18.15
N TYR A 420 41.87 -3.23 -17.79
CA TYR A 420 40.79 -3.45 -16.83
C TYR A 420 41.06 -2.80 -15.47
N ARG A 421 42.29 -2.96 -14.94
CA ARG A 421 42.71 -2.32 -13.69
C ARG A 421 42.65 -0.80 -13.80
N ASP A 422 43.19 -0.24 -14.88
CA ASP A 422 43.39 1.21 -15.03
C ASP A 422 42.13 1.97 -15.43
N THR A 423 41.10 1.30 -15.95
CA THR A 423 39.80 1.91 -16.21
C THR A 423 39.08 2.23 -14.89
N ALA A 424 38.72 3.51 -14.73
CA ALA A 424 37.90 3.99 -13.62
C ALA A 424 36.49 3.40 -13.72
N SER A 425 35.90 3.05 -12.58
CA SER A 425 34.58 2.43 -12.51
C SER A 425 33.64 3.25 -11.64
N GLN A 426 32.40 3.40 -12.08
CA GLN A 426 31.34 4.11 -11.36
C GLN A 426 30.75 3.23 -10.25
N ILE A 427 30.06 3.84 -9.28
CA ILE A 427 29.28 3.09 -8.27
C ILE A 427 28.23 2.23 -8.99
N SER A 428 28.06 0.99 -8.52
CA SER A 428 27.31 -0.04 -9.24
C SER A 428 25.81 0.19 -9.26
N TYR A 429 25.24 0.58 -8.12
CA TYR A 429 23.80 0.71 -7.98
C TYR A 429 23.41 2.17 -8.13
N ARG A 430 22.30 2.38 -8.83
CA ARG A 430 21.63 3.68 -8.91
C ARG A 430 20.33 3.56 -8.14
N GLN A 431 20.09 4.43 -7.17
CA GLN A 431 18.86 4.36 -6.41
C GLN A 431 17.64 4.56 -7.31
N ALA A 432 16.80 3.52 -7.36
CA ALA A 432 15.46 3.61 -7.89
C ALA A 432 14.51 4.11 -6.80
N LEU A 433 13.57 4.98 -7.17
CA LEU A 433 12.41 5.26 -6.35
C LEU A 433 11.35 4.19 -6.65
N PRO A 434 10.78 3.55 -5.61
CA PRO A 434 9.71 2.60 -5.83
C PRO A 434 8.48 3.33 -6.37
N ASP A 435 7.80 2.67 -7.29
CA ASP A 435 6.52 3.11 -7.81
C ASP A 435 5.40 2.48 -6.95
N PRO A 436 4.54 3.30 -6.31
CA PRO A 436 3.37 2.80 -5.58
C PRO A 436 2.35 2.10 -6.49
N GLY A 437 2.39 2.31 -7.82
CA GLY A 437 1.41 1.75 -8.77
C GLY A 437 0.06 2.46 -8.72
N THR A 438 0.06 3.71 -8.26
CA THR A 438 -1.12 4.55 -8.03
C THR A 438 -1.24 5.63 -9.13
N ASP A 439 -2.27 6.48 -9.00
CA ASP A 439 -2.49 7.62 -9.87
C ASP A 439 -1.29 8.59 -9.86
N PRO A 440 -0.86 9.19 -10.99
CA PRO A 440 0.34 10.05 -11.07
C PRO A 440 0.18 11.45 -10.46
N ASN A 441 -0.93 11.71 -9.78
CA ASN A 441 -1.20 12.92 -9.01
C ASN A 441 -0.32 12.98 -7.75
N ALA A 442 0.32 14.12 -7.45
CA ALA A 442 1.17 14.27 -6.27
C ALA A 442 1.08 15.66 -5.65
N ALA A 443 1.27 15.76 -4.34
CA ALA A 443 1.25 17.02 -3.60
C ALA A 443 2.35 17.06 -2.54
N TYR A 444 3.14 18.14 -2.56
CA TYR A 444 4.27 18.36 -1.67
C TYR A 444 4.16 19.77 -1.05
N SER A 445 3.67 19.87 0.20
CA SER A 445 3.64 21.13 0.95
C SER A 445 5.05 21.67 1.19
N PHE A 446 5.97 20.77 1.53
CA PHE A 446 7.29 21.09 2.09
C PHE A 446 7.26 21.73 3.49
N ASP A 447 6.21 21.43 4.26
CA ASP A 447 6.09 21.81 5.67
C ASP A 447 7.01 20.95 6.55
N ASP A 448 8.29 21.34 6.59
CA ASP A 448 9.39 20.70 7.34
C ASP A 448 9.71 19.26 6.89
N VAL A 449 9.07 18.76 5.84
CA VAL A 449 9.25 17.41 5.30
C VAL A 449 9.07 17.34 3.79
N ALA A 450 9.76 16.40 3.11
CA ALA A 450 9.61 16.13 1.69
C ALA A 450 8.83 14.83 1.46
N LEU A 451 7.54 14.85 1.76
CA LEU A 451 6.62 13.71 1.61
C LEU A 451 5.50 14.06 0.65
N ASP A 452 5.08 13.06 -0.12
CA ASP A 452 3.84 13.17 -0.90
C ASP A 452 2.66 13.06 0.05
N GLU A 453 1.89 14.13 0.12
CA GLU A 453 0.72 14.24 0.97
C GLU A 453 -0.54 13.86 0.23
N SER A 454 -0.51 13.62 -1.09
CA SER A 454 -1.70 13.35 -1.92
C SER A 454 -2.47 12.06 -1.58
N GLY A 455 -1.88 11.19 -0.78
CA GLY A 455 -2.36 9.84 -0.53
C GLY A 455 -2.17 8.87 -1.70
N TYR A 456 -1.37 9.23 -2.72
CA TYR A 456 -0.96 8.33 -3.80
C TYR A 456 0.44 7.74 -3.60
N GLY A 457 1.25 8.28 -2.68
CA GLY A 457 2.45 7.61 -2.20
C GLY A 457 3.66 7.74 -3.11
N HIS A 458 3.91 8.94 -3.64
CA HIS A 458 5.06 9.23 -4.50
C HIS A 458 6.30 9.67 -3.69
N PRO A 459 7.21 8.74 -3.30
CA PRO A 459 8.37 9.09 -2.49
C PRO A 459 9.29 10.06 -3.21
N ILE A 460 9.91 10.96 -2.43
CA ILE A 460 10.99 11.84 -2.89
C ILE A 460 12.33 11.29 -2.42
N LEU A 461 13.31 11.28 -3.33
CA LEU A 461 14.71 11.15 -2.97
C LEU A 461 15.36 12.53 -2.92
N GLN A 462 15.71 12.95 -1.71
CA GLN A 462 16.45 14.18 -1.44
C GLN A 462 17.93 14.00 -1.80
N SER A 463 18.46 14.89 -2.64
CA SER A 463 19.88 14.97 -2.96
C SER A 463 20.45 16.29 -2.46
N GLY A 464 21.65 16.23 -1.87
CA GLY A 464 22.19 17.34 -1.11
C GLY A 464 21.78 17.26 0.36
N ALA A 465 22.01 18.35 1.09
CA ALA A 465 21.60 18.50 2.48
C ALA A 465 20.48 19.53 2.55
N ASN A 466 19.34 19.22 1.91
CA ASN A 466 18.26 20.19 1.75
C ASN A 466 17.74 20.64 3.12
N THR A 467 17.44 21.93 3.23
CA THR A 467 16.88 22.54 4.44
C THR A 467 15.50 23.11 4.17
N PHE A 468 14.71 23.26 5.23
CA PHE A 468 13.43 23.94 5.19
C PHE A 468 13.58 25.38 5.71
N VAL A 469 13.02 26.33 4.98
CA VAL A 469 13.05 27.78 5.28
C VAL A 469 11.62 28.33 5.37
N GLU A 470 11.45 29.57 5.81
CA GLU A 470 10.13 30.21 5.82
C GLU A 470 9.55 30.24 4.39
N GLY A 471 8.41 29.54 4.22
CA GLY A 471 7.73 29.39 2.95
C GLY A 471 6.89 30.60 2.56
N LYS A 472 6.21 30.49 1.42
CA LYS A 472 5.07 31.33 1.12
C LYS A 472 3.93 31.00 2.09
N HIS A 473 3.79 29.71 2.38
CA HIS A 473 2.93 29.08 3.36
C HIS A 473 3.82 28.17 4.22
N GLY A 474 3.61 28.14 5.54
CA GLY A 474 4.42 27.33 6.47
C GLY A 474 5.93 27.37 6.20
N SER A 475 6.50 26.22 5.86
CA SER A 475 7.89 26.04 5.44
C SER A 475 7.99 25.69 3.95
N ALA A 476 9.16 25.94 3.36
CA ALA A 476 9.47 25.62 1.97
C ALA A 476 10.80 24.89 1.86
N ILE A 477 10.94 24.02 0.87
CA ILE A 477 12.22 23.38 0.57
C ILE A 477 13.17 24.39 -0.06
N GLN A 478 14.36 24.55 0.51
CA GLN A 478 15.44 25.36 -0.05
C GLN A 478 16.36 24.48 -0.91
N LEU A 479 16.63 24.95 -2.13
CA LEU A 479 17.65 24.38 -3.02
C LEU A 479 18.75 25.42 -3.24
N ASP A 480 19.98 25.06 -2.90
CA ASP A 480 21.10 26.00 -2.84
C ASP A 480 21.76 26.33 -4.21
N GLY A 481 21.46 25.54 -5.25
CA GLY A 481 22.01 25.68 -6.59
C GLY A 481 23.42 25.12 -6.78
N GLN A 482 23.95 24.36 -5.81
CA GLN A 482 25.28 23.73 -5.88
C GLN A 482 25.18 22.20 -5.93
N ASP A 483 24.47 21.58 -4.99
CA ASP A 483 24.25 20.13 -4.97
C ASP A 483 22.82 19.70 -4.57
N ASP A 484 21.98 20.64 -4.17
CA ASP A 484 20.59 20.36 -3.80
C ASP A 484 19.66 20.16 -5.01
N PHE A 485 18.95 19.03 -5.02
CA PHE A 485 17.80 18.76 -5.89
C PHE A 485 16.96 17.60 -5.34
N LEU A 486 15.73 17.46 -5.83
CA LEU A 486 14.85 16.35 -5.48
C LEU A 486 14.64 15.45 -6.69
N GLN A 487 14.76 14.14 -6.52
CA GLN A 487 14.31 13.16 -7.50
C GLN A 487 12.90 12.69 -7.11
N LEU A 488 12.01 12.65 -8.10
CA LEU A 488 10.60 12.32 -7.96
C LEU A 488 10.29 10.94 -8.55
N SER A 489 9.10 10.42 -8.22
CA SER A 489 8.58 9.17 -8.77
C SER A 489 8.56 9.19 -10.32
N PRO A 490 8.90 8.07 -10.99
CA PRO A 490 8.81 7.96 -12.44
C PRO A 490 7.37 8.10 -12.97
N ALA A 491 6.36 7.80 -12.16
CA ALA A 491 4.95 7.80 -12.56
C ALA A 491 4.38 9.19 -12.88
N LEU A 492 4.97 10.28 -12.36
CA LEU A 492 4.43 11.65 -12.50
C LEU A 492 4.32 12.16 -13.96
N GLY A 493 4.87 11.43 -14.94
CA GLY A 493 4.76 11.74 -16.36
C GLY A 493 3.71 10.93 -17.13
N ASP A 494 2.91 10.09 -16.48
CA ASP A 494 2.09 9.09 -17.17
C ASP A 494 0.74 9.62 -17.71
N GLY A 495 0.39 10.88 -17.43
CA GLY A 495 -0.86 11.52 -17.87
C GLY A 495 -0.89 11.96 -19.35
N GLU A 496 -2.08 11.93 -19.98
CA GLU A 496 -2.31 12.55 -21.31
C GLU A 496 -2.61 14.06 -21.22
N ASP A 497 -3.32 14.47 -20.17
CA ASP A 497 -3.46 15.86 -19.77
C ASP A 497 -2.50 16.10 -18.57
N PHE A 498 -2.30 17.37 -18.20
CA PHE A 498 -1.29 17.72 -17.20
C PHE A 498 -1.57 19.04 -16.52
N THR A 499 -1.29 19.10 -15.21
CA THR A 499 -0.99 20.35 -14.52
C THR A 499 0.26 20.20 -13.65
N PHE A 500 1.11 21.21 -13.67
CA PHE A 500 2.10 21.46 -12.63
C PHE A 500 1.80 22.81 -12.01
N SER A 501 1.77 22.91 -10.68
CA SER A 501 1.69 24.18 -9.94
C SER A 501 2.68 24.20 -8.77
N THR A 502 3.18 25.38 -8.43
CA THR A 502 4.06 25.60 -7.28
C THR A 502 4.16 27.09 -6.95
N TRP A 503 4.37 27.42 -5.69
CA TRP A 503 4.98 28.67 -5.28
C TRP A 503 6.50 28.58 -5.43
N VAL A 504 7.08 29.54 -6.16
CA VAL A 504 8.53 29.60 -6.38
C VAL A 504 9.10 30.93 -5.91
N ASN A 505 10.16 30.87 -5.11
CA ASN A 505 11.02 32.00 -4.78
C ASN A 505 12.40 31.77 -5.41
N TRP A 506 12.59 32.27 -6.62
CA TRP A 506 13.83 32.06 -7.37
C TRP A 506 14.90 33.08 -6.96
N ASP A 507 16.11 32.66 -6.59
CA ASP A 507 17.19 33.58 -6.19
C ASP A 507 17.91 34.25 -7.37
N GLY A 508 17.51 33.91 -8.60
CA GLY A 508 18.18 34.34 -9.81
C GLY A 508 19.25 33.33 -10.25
N GLY A 509 20.12 33.76 -11.17
CA GLY A 509 21.25 32.95 -11.62
C GLY A 509 21.35 32.78 -13.13
N ALA A 510 22.11 31.75 -13.51
CA ALA A 510 22.39 31.41 -14.91
C ALA A 510 21.14 30.85 -15.59
N ALA A 511 21.06 31.01 -16.92
CA ALA A 511 19.97 30.45 -17.69
C ALA A 511 20.03 28.91 -17.70
N GLY A 512 18.87 28.25 -17.76
CA GLY A 512 18.78 26.80 -17.87
C GLY A 512 18.49 26.05 -16.57
N GLN A 513 18.45 26.73 -15.41
CA GLN A 513 17.93 26.15 -14.16
C GLN A 513 16.52 25.60 -14.37
N ARG A 514 16.12 24.59 -13.58
CA ARG A 514 14.81 23.93 -13.70
C ARG A 514 14.04 24.07 -12.41
N ILE A 515 12.78 24.49 -12.49
CA ILE A 515 11.85 24.33 -11.38
C ILE A 515 11.50 22.83 -11.29
N PHE A 516 11.05 22.26 -12.42
CA PHE A 516 10.94 20.81 -12.62
C PHE A 516 11.48 20.40 -14.01
N ASP A 517 11.89 19.14 -14.16
CA ASP A 517 12.28 18.51 -15.44
C ASP A 517 11.93 17.00 -15.36
N LEU A 518 10.86 16.58 -16.05
CA LEU A 518 10.43 15.17 -16.14
C LEU A 518 10.92 14.59 -17.48
N GLY A 519 11.63 13.46 -17.48
CA GLY A 519 12.08 12.84 -18.73
C GLY A 519 13.17 11.79 -18.59
N ILE A 520 13.92 11.58 -19.68
CA ILE A 520 15.06 10.64 -19.73
C ILE A 520 16.33 11.33 -20.22
N THR A 521 16.20 12.29 -21.14
CA THR A 521 17.35 12.98 -21.73
C THR A 521 17.03 14.46 -21.94
N ASN A 522 18.06 15.28 -22.19
CA ASN A 522 17.84 16.65 -22.64
C ASN A 522 17.20 16.75 -24.05
N SER A 523 16.88 15.66 -24.73
CA SER A 523 16.09 15.68 -25.97
C SER A 523 14.66 15.18 -25.77
N GLU A 524 14.40 14.46 -24.69
CA GLU A 524 13.12 13.82 -24.35
C GLU A 524 12.78 14.18 -22.91
N SER A 525 12.13 15.34 -22.74
CA SER A 525 11.71 15.83 -21.42
C SER A 525 10.62 16.90 -21.51
N LEU A 526 9.86 17.08 -20.42
CA LEU A 526 9.05 18.28 -20.17
C LEU A 526 9.57 19.04 -18.96
N TYR A 527 9.67 20.36 -19.06
CA TYR A 527 10.26 21.17 -17.99
C TYR A 527 9.74 22.60 -17.95
N LEU A 528 9.85 23.22 -16.78
CA LEU A 528 9.68 24.66 -16.57
C LEU A 528 11.01 25.27 -16.09
N THR A 529 11.46 26.34 -16.77
CA THR A 529 12.66 27.09 -16.39
C THR A 529 12.33 28.53 -16.03
N PRO A 530 12.82 29.06 -14.90
CA PRO A 530 12.57 30.45 -14.50
C PRO A 530 13.22 31.42 -15.49
N ARG A 531 14.30 30.99 -16.15
CA ARG A 531 15.03 31.74 -17.17
C ARG A 531 15.67 30.82 -18.22
N SER A 532 15.06 30.78 -19.39
CA SER A 532 15.63 30.18 -20.60
C SER A 532 16.87 30.94 -21.10
N PRO A 533 17.69 30.36 -21.99
CA PRO A 533 18.80 31.06 -22.66
C PRO A 533 18.36 32.33 -23.41
N SER A 534 17.09 32.38 -23.85
CA SER A 534 16.48 33.55 -24.49
C SER A 534 16.03 34.63 -23.49
N GLY A 535 16.12 34.37 -22.19
CA GLY A 535 15.79 35.32 -21.12
C GLY A 535 14.32 35.35 -20.71
N ASN A 536 13.56 34.30 -21.00
CA ASN A 536 12.12 34.18 -20.67
C ASN A 536 11.88 33.08 -19.62
N LEU A 537 10.83 33.22 -18.80
CA LEU A 537 10.17 32.07 -18.17
C LEU A 537 9.65 31.17 -19.31
N GLN A 538 9.96 29.89 -19.27
CA GLN A 538 9.66 29.00 -20.39
C GLN A 538 9.26 27.61 -19.92
N PHE A 539 8.11 27.14 -20.39
CA PHE A 539 7.76 25.73 -20.41
C PHE A 539 8.18 25.12 -21.75
N THR A 540 8.68 23.89 -21.74
CA THR A 540 9.03 23.13 -22.95
C THR A 540 8.65 21.67 -22.78
N ILE A 541 8.10 21.06 -23.84
CA ILE A 541 7.92 19.61 -23.98
C ILE A 541 8.54 19.16 -25.32
N ARG A 542 9.24 18.03 -25.32
CA ARG A 542 10.02 17.51 -26.46
C ARG A 542 10.20 15.99 -26.42
N ASP A 543 10.21 15.34 -27.59
CA ASP A 543 10.20 13.87 -27.81
C ASP A 543 11.38 13.37 -28.68
N GLY A 544 12.52 14.08 -28.66
CA GLY A 544 13.68 13.75 -29.48
C GLY A 544 13.63 14.28 -30.93
N GLY A 545 12.46 14.70 -31.43
CA GLY A 545 12.30 15.25 -32.78
C GLY A 545 11.50 16.56 -32.86
N ASN A 546 10.58 16.76 -31.93
CA ASN A 546 9.68 17.90 -31.84
C ASN A 546 9.93 18.69 -30.56
N ILE A 547 9.75 20.01 -30.60
CA ILE A 547 9.86 20.88 -29.43
C ILE A 547 8.68 21.84 -29.45
N GLN A 548 7.92 21.90 -28.36
CA GLN A 548 6.78 22.78 -28.19
C GLN A 548 6.93 23.57 -26.88
N GLN A 549 6.55 24.85 -26.91
CA GLN A 549 6.93 25.78 -25.86
C GLN A 549 5.84 26.79 -25.54
N LEU A 550 5.90 27.30 -24.30
CA LEU A 550 5.22 28.50 -23.82
C LEU A 550 6.29 29.45 -23.30
N ASN A 551 6.16 30.75 -23.59
CA ASN A 551 7.13 31.76 -23.17
C ASN A 551 6.40 32.93 -22.50
N ALA A 552 6.92 33.38 -21.36
CA ALA A 552 6.44 34.53 -20.61
C ALA A 552 7.63 35.38 -20.13
N PRO A 553 7.40 36.61 -19.63
CA PRO A 553 8.44 37.39 -18.97
C PRO A 553 9.14 36.58 -17.86
N VAL A 554 10.46 36.74 -17.74
CA VAL A 554 11.28 36.10 -16.68
C VAL A 554 10.73 36.41 -15.28
N LEU A 555 10.87 35.45 -14.36
CA LEU A 555 10.54 35.66 -12.95
C LEU A 555 11.44 36.72 -12.32
N SER A 556 10.91 37.46 -11.35
CA SER A 556 11.70 38.41 -10.57
C SER A 556 12.41 37.67 -9.43
N PRO A 557 13.74 37.81 -9.29
CA PRO A 557 14.45 37.15 -8.20
C PRO A 557 14.00 37.61 -6.80
N GLY A 558 13.97 36.70 -5.83
CA GLY A 558 13.67 36.97 -4.42
C GLY A 558 12.20 37.31 -4.13
N VAL A 559 11.28 36.92 -5.02
CA VAL A 559 9.85 37.20 -4.90
C VAL A 559 9.06 35.91 -5.09
N TRP A 560 8.35 35.48 -4.04
CA TRP A 560 7.36 34.41 -4.14
C TRP A 560 6.36 34.68 -5.26
N THR A 561 6.33 33.78 -6.23
CA THR A 561 5.46 33.84 -7.41
C THR A 561 4.83 32.47 -7.60
N HIS A 562 3.51 32.41 -7.73
CA HIS A 562 2.86 31.16 -8.11
C HIS A 562 3.00 30.97 -9.61
N VAL A 563 3.45 29.79 -10.04
CA VAL A 563 3.55 29.43 -11.46
C VAL A 563 2.80 28.13 -11.69
N ALA A 564 2.07 28.06 -12.80
CA ALA A 564 1.43 26.82 -13.21
C ALA A 564 1.47 26.62 -14.72
N VAL A 565 1.51 25.36 -15.15
CA VAL A 565 1.42 24.96 -16.56
C VAL A 565 0.28 23.97 -16.69
N THR A 566 -0.60 24.15 -17.67
CA THR A 566 -1.62 23.15 -18.01
C THR A 566 -1.49 22.70 -19.46
N LEU A 567 -1.69 21.41 -19.71
CA LEU A 567 -1.83 20.81 -21.04
C LEU A 567 -3.17 20.08 -21.10
N SER A 568 -4.01 20.45 -22.07
CA SER A 568 -5.23 19.71 -22.39
C SER A 568 -5.46 19.62 -23.89
N GLY A 569 -5.55 18.39 -24.39
CA GLY A 569 -5.58 18.12 -25.82
C GLY A 569 -4.40 18.78 -26.54
N ASN A 570 -4.67 19.75 -27.42
CA ASN A 570 -3.62 20.48 -28.17
C ASN A 570 -3.25 21.84 -27.56
N THR A 571 -3.75 22.17 -26.38
CA THR A 571 -3.63 23.50 -25.78
C THR A 571 -2.77 23.45 -24.54
N GLY A 572 -1.67 24.19 -24.56
CA GLY A 572 -0.90 24.51 -23.37
C GLY A 572 -1.15 25.94 -22.90
N LYS A 573 -1.20 26.14 -21.59
CA LYS A 573 -1.25 27.45 -20.94
C LYS A 573 -0.19 27.55 -19.86
N LEU A 574 0.38 28.75 -19.70
CA LEU A 574 1.30 29.10 -18.61
C LEU A 574 0.67 30.22 -17.80
N PHE A 575 0.68 30.06 -16.49
CA PHE A 575 0.09 30.97 -15.53
C PHE A 575 1.15 31.56 -14.61
N VAL A 576 0.96 32.82 -14.22
CA VAL A 576 1.75 33.50 -13.19
C VAL A 576 0.76 34.22 -12.26
N ASN A 577 0.78 33.87 -10.97
CA ASN A 577 -0.16 34.36 -9.96
C ASN A 577 -1.63 34.24 -10.42
N GLY A 578 -1.98 33.11 -11.02
CA GLY A 578 -3.34 32.78 -11.48
C GLY A 578 -3.74 33.41 -12.82
N GLU A 579 -2.95 34.34 -13.36
CA GLU A 579 -3.23 34.95 -14.66
C GLU A 579 -2.56 34.15 -15.80
N VAL A 580 -3.31 33.89 -16.88
CA VAL A 580 -2.76 33.28 -18.11
C VAL A 580 -1.78 34.26 -18.77
N VAL A 581 -0.49 33.94 -18.76
CA VAL A 581 0.57 34.76 -19.37
C VAL A 581 1.01 34.25 -20.74
N ALA A 582 0.72 33.00 -21.09
CA ALA A 582 0.93 32.45 -22.43
C ALA A 582 -0.06 31.33 -22.76
N THR A 583 -0.42 31.22 -24.04
CA THR A 583 -1.24 30.13 -24.60
C THR A 583 -0.64 29.66 -25.91
N ASN A 584 -0.56 28.34 -26.10
CA ASN A 584 -0.17 27.72 -27.37
C ASN A 584 -1.18 26.61 -27.71
N ASN A 585 -1.96 26.81 -28.78
CA ASN A 585 -2.99 25.87 -29.26
C ASN A 585 -2.43 24.81 -30.23
N SER A 586 -1.12 24.64 -30.25
CA SER A 586 -0.40 23.64 -31.08
C SER A 586 0.57 22.82 -30.22
N MET A 587 0.24 22.65 -28.94
CA MET A 587 0.94 21.77 -28.00
C MET A 587 0.40 20.35 -28.18
N THR A 588 0.82 19.66 -29.24
CA THR A 588 0.34 18.31 -29.56
C THR A 588 1.10 17.17 -28.87
N LEU A 589 2.16 17.48 -28.12
CA LEU A 589 2.85 16.53 -27.25
C LEU A 589 2.17 16.50 -25.88
N ASN A 590 2.10 15.33 -25.27
CA ASN A 590 1.62 15.13 -23.90
C ASN A 590 2.67 14.42 -23.02
N PRO A 591 2.53 14.46 -21.69
CA PRO A 591 3.50 13.81 -20.79
C PRO A 591 3.68 12.32 -21.04
N SER A 592 2.61 11.55 -21.27
CA SER A 592 2.70 10.10 -21.48
C SER A 592 3.50 9.67 -22.72
N GLN A 593 3.73 10.58 -23.67
CA GLN A 593 4.64 10.39 -24.80
C GLN A 593 6.11 10.61 -24.43
N ILE A 594 6.36 11.28 -23.32
CA ILE A 594 7.68 11.56 -22.77
C ILE A 594 7.96 10.46 -21.74
N ASN A 595 8.53 9.35 -22.18
CA ASN A 595 9.03 8.32 -21.26
C ASN A 595 9.94 8.97 -20.21
N SER A 596 9.49 9.04 -18.95
CA SER A 596 10.08 9.87 -17.91
C SER A 596 10.50 9.08 -16.66
N PRO A 597 11.43 8.12 -16.79
CA PRO A 597 11.90 7.32 -15.67
C PRO A 597 12.74 8.13 -14.67
N GLU A 598 13.15 9.36 -15.03
CA GLU A 598 13.97 10.23 -14.20
C GLU A 598 13.30 11.59 -14.07
N ASN A 599 12.73 11.87 -12.90
CA ASN A 599 11.96 13.08 -12.68
C ASN A 599 12.61 13.93 -11.59
N TYR A 600 12.68 15.24 -11.80
CA TYR A 600 13.39 16.13 -10.88
C TYR A 600 12.64 17.41 -10.56
N LEU A 601 12.76 17.86 -9.30
CA LEU A 601 12.68 19.28 -8.94
C LEU A 601 14.10 19.83 -8.78
N GLY A 602 14.34 21.03 -9.32
CA GLY A 602 15.61 21.73 -9.13
C GLY A 602 16.78 21.30 -10.02
N LYS A 603 16.65 20.22 -10.80
CA LYS A 603 17.71 19.68 -11.67
C LYS A 603 17.24 19.50 -13.10
N SER A 604 18.19 19.62 -14.04
CA SER A 604 17.93 19.33 -15.46
C SER A 604 18.44 17.95 -15.88
N GLN A 605 17.76 17.36 -16.85
CA GLN A 605 18.26 16.19 -17.59
C GLN A 605 19.58 16.46 -18.31
N ALA A 606 19.90 17.73 -18.59
CA ALA A 606 21.20 18.15 -19.09
C ALA A 606 22.15 18.46 -17.93
N SER A 607 23.16 17.61 -17.72
CA SER A 607 24.16 17.76 -16.65
C SER A 607 25.00 19.05 -16.71
N TRP A 608 25.02 19.74 -17.85
CA TRP A 608 25.71 21.04 -18.00
C TRP A 608 24.86 22.25 -17.61
N ASN A 609 23.56 22.08 -17.36
CA ASN A 609 22.72 23.15 -16.83
C ASN A 609 22.96 23.31 -15.33
N PRO A 610 22.91 24.54 -14.80
CA PRO A 610 23.01 24.78 -13.36
C PRO A 610 21.81 24.20 -12.61
N LEU A 611 22.03 23.78 -11.37
CA LEU A 611 20.95 23.47 -10.42
C LEU A 611 20.16 24.74 -10.07
N PHE A 612 18.92 24.55 -9.68
CA PHE A 612 18.04 25.61 -9.22
C PHE A 612 18.51 26.20 -7.91
N SER A 613 18.47 27.53 -7.82
CA SER A 613 18.81 28.27 -6.61
C SER A 613 17.57 29.06 -6.20
N GLY A 614 16.99 28.72 -5.06
CA GLY A 614 15.75 29.29 -4.55
C GLY A 614 14.94 28.29 -3.72
N SER A 615 13.71 28.67 -3.39
CA SER A 615 12.80 27.85 -2.58
C SER A 615 11.54 27.48 -3.36
N LEU A 616 11.01 26.28 -3.09
CA LEU A 616 9.75 25.76 -3.64
C LEU A 616 8.78 25.42 -2.51
N ASP A 617 7.51 25.64 -2.75
CA ASP A 617 6.44 25.52 -1.76
C ASP A 617 5.13 25.12 -2.47
N GLU A 618 4.26 24.36 -1.81
CA GLU A 618 2.97 23.88 -2.32
C GLU A 618 3.07 23.31 -3.76
N THR A 619 3.97 22.35 -3.97
CA THR A 619 4.23 21.80 -5.31
C THR A 619 3.28 20.66 -5.64
N LYS A 620 2.50 20.79 -6.71
CA LYS A 620 1.48 19.81 -7.09
C LYS A 620 1.60 19.39 -8.56
N PHE A 621 1.34 18.11 -8.80
CA PHE A 621 1.24 17.49 -10.11
C PHE A 621 -0.15 16.91 -10.28
N PHE A 622 -0.76 17.16 -11.45
CA PHE A 622 -2.06 16.59 -11.80
C PHE A 622 -2.03 15.91 -13.17
N ASP A 623 -2.75 14.81 -13.31
CA ASP A 623 -3.01 14.06 -14.54
C ASP A 623 -4.07 14.71 -15.45
N ARG A 624 -4.63 15.82 -14.99
CA ARG A 624 -5.65 16.64 -15.66
C ARG A 624 -5.24 18.10 -15.74
N ALA A 625 -5.81 18.82 -16.70
CA ALA A 625 -5.67 20.28 -16.75
C ALA A 625 -6.61 20.97 -15.77
N LEU A 626 -6.06 21.70 -14.79
CA LEU A 626 -6.83 22.59 -13.92
C LEU A 626 -7.40 23.78 -14.72
N SER A 627 -8.61 24.19 -14.36
CA SER A 627 -9.24 25.41 -14.84
C SER A 627 -8.57 26.68 -14.27
N SER A 628 -8.88 27.85 -14.85
CA SER A 628 -8.37 29.11 -14.32
C SER A 628 -8.96 29.44 -12.96
N GLU A 629 -10.19 29.00 -12.71
CA GLU A 629 -10.88 29.11 -11.43
C GLU A 629 -10.21 28.22 -10.36
N GLU A 630 -9.91 26.95 -10.67
CA GLU A 630 -9.17 26.06 -9.76
C GLU A 630 -7.76 26.58 -9.43
N LEU A 631 -7.02 27.09 -10.42
CA LEU A 631 -5.70 27.68 -10.18
C LEU A 631 -5.74 29.02 -9.44
N PHE A 632 -6.84 29.78 -9.56
CA PHE A 632 -7.03 30.98 -8.76
C PHE A 632 -7.36 30.62 -7.31
N ILE A 633 -8.07 29.52 -7.11
CA ILE A 633 -8.38 28.94 -5.80
C ILE A 633 -7.10 28.52 -5.07
N GLU A 634 -6.12 27.90 -5.73
CA GLU A 634 -4.81 27.57 -5.12
C GLU A 634 -4.07 28.81 -4.58
N LEU A 635 -4.47 30.03 -4.95
CA LEU A 635 -3.90 31.27 -4.44
C LEU A 635 -4.65 31.84 -3.23
N SER A 636 -5.79 31.27 -2.86
CA SER A 636 -6.73 31.84 -1.89
C SER A 636 -6.92 30.94 -0.67
N ASP A 637 -6.82 31.51 0.53
CA ASP A 637 -7.25 30.88 1.79
C ASP A 637 -8.79 31.03 1.98
N GLY A 638 -9.56 30.81 0.90
CA GLY A 638 -10.96 31.22 0.78
C GLY A 638 -11.96 30.07 0.61
N LEU A 639 -11.47 28.84 0.53
CA LEU A 639 -12.30 27.66 0.49
C LEU A 639 -12.40 27.04 1.87
N ASP A 640 -13.46 26.28 2.10
CA ASP A 640 -13.48 25.24 3.14
C ASP A 640 -13.32 23.88 2.44
N PHE A 641 -12.47 23.03 2.99
CA PHE A 641 -12.18 21.69 2.48
C PHE A 641 -12.58 20.62 3.47
N SER A 642 -12.89 19.45 2.93
CA SER A 642 -13.03 18.23 3.71
C SER A 642 -11.76 17.85 4.49
N ASP A 643 -11.93 17.07 5.56
CA ASP A 643 -10.86 16.58 6.46
C ASP A 643 -10.96 15.07 6.81
N ALA A 644 -11.84 14.32 6.13
CA ALA A 644 -11.92 12.86 6.25
C ALA A 644 -10.57 12.14 6.06
N PRO A 645 -10.38 10.92 6.60
CA PRO A 645 -9.13 10.17 6.46
C PRO A 645 -8.64 9.99 5.02
N THR A 646 -7.35 9.70 4.86
CA THR A 646 -6.64 9.64 3.57
C THR A 646 -7.20 8.60 2.58
N SER A 647 -7.96 7.60 3.04
CA SER A 647 -8.69 6.68 2.17
C SER A 647 -9.81 7.37 1.38
N TYR A 648 -10.38 8.44 1.93
CA TYR A 648 -11.45 9.22 1.34
C TYR A 648 -10.89 10.37 0.47
N PRO A 649 -11.68 10.88 -0.51
CA PRO A 649 -11.23 11.99 -1.35
C PRO A 649 -11.36 13.32 -0.58
N THR A 650 -10.28 13.67 0.11
CA THR A 650 -10.21 14.82 1.02
C THR A 650 -9.44 16.00 0.40
N GLN A 651 -8.26 15.72 -0.16
CA GLN A 651 -7.39 16.74 -0.74
C GLN A 651 -7.71 17.07 -2.21
N LEU A 652 -7.34 18.27 -2.65
CA LEU A 652 -7.52 18.81 -3.99
C LEU A 652 -6.95 17.91 -5.09
N VAL A 653 -5.81 17.29 -4.81
CA VAL A 653 -5.12 16.33 -5.70
C VAL A 653 -5.93 15.07 -5.94
N ARG A 654 -6.85 14.71 -5.04
CA ARG A 654 -7.87 13.66 -5.20
C ARG A 654 -9.24 14.22 -5.62
N ASP A 655 -9.27 15.46 -6.10
CA ASP A 655 -10.47 16.27 -6.31
C ASP A 655 -11.40 16.34 -5.08
N GLY A 656 -10.83 16.43 -3.89
CA GLY A 656 -11.57 16.46 -2.63
C GLY A 656 -12.71 17.50 -2.59
N ALA A 657 -13.73 17.19 -1.80
CA ALA A 657 -14.87 18.08 -1.60
C ALA A 657 -14.38 19.40 -1.00
N ARG A 658 -14.83 20.49 -1.61
CA ARG A 658 -14.46 21.84 -1.20
C ARG A 658 -15.52 22.85 -1.58
N HIS A 659 -15.65 23.90 -0.81
CA HIS A 659 -16.66 24.93 -0.99
C HIS A 659 -16.01 26.31 -1.00
N VAL A 660 -16.47 27.22 -1.86
CA VAL A 660 -16.21 28.63 -1.60
C VAL A 660 -16.90 28.98 -0.29
N ALA A 661 -16.13 29.39 0.73
CA ALA A 661 -16.60 29.59 2.10
C ALA A 661 -17.45 30.88 2.26
N GLU A 662 -18.54 30.94 1.50
CA GLU A 662 -19.57 31.98 1.46
C GLU A 662 -20.96 31.33 1.38
N GLY A 663 -22.01 32.02 1.83
CA GLY A 663 -23.39 31.52 1.71
C GLY A 663 -23.74 30.50 2.80
N PRO A 664 -24.63 29.52 2.52
CA PRO A 664 -25.19 28.63 3.54
C PRO A 664 -24.08 27.89 4.30
N ARG A 665 -24.32 27.62 5.58
CA ARG A 665 -23.38 26.87 6.42
C ARG A 665 -24.14 25.96 7.38
N LEU A 666 -23.50 24.90 7.81
CA LEU A 666 -23.88 23.98 8.86
C LEU A 666 -23.37 24.58 10.19
N GLY A 667 -24.28 24.76 11.14
CA GLY A 667 -23.93 25.29 12.47
C GLY A 667 -23.29 26.69 12.50
N ASP A 668 -22.55 26.99 13.56
CA ASP A 668 -22.13 28.35 13.94
C ASP A 668 -20.75 28.74 13.41
N ASP A 669 -19.88 27.77 13.21
CA ASP A 669 -18.54 27.96 12.69
C ASP A 669 -18.48 27.62 11.18
N ARG A 670 -17.31 27.85 10.58
CA ARG A 670 -16.91 27.50 9.21
C ARG A 670 -15.47 27.94 9.10
N ASP A 671 -14.59 27.02 8.84
CA ASP A 671 -13.18 27.29 8.64
C ASP A 671 -12.85 27.54 7.17
N ARG A 672 -11.55 27.68 6.92
CA ARG A 672 -11.01 28.01 5.61
C ARG A 672 -9.59 27.47 5.45
N GLU A 673 -9.46 26.55 4.52
CA GLU A 673 -8.24 25.80 4.26
C GLU A 673 -7.79 26.05 2.81
N ARG A 674 -6.52 25.76 2.55
CA ARG A 674 -5.97 25.76 1.18
C ARG A 674 -6.11 24.40 0.51
N ASP A 675 -6.20 23.35 1.31
CA ASP A 675 -6.35 21.96 0.90
C ASP A 675 -7.01 21.17 2.05
N GLY A 676 -7.50 19.97 1.76
CA GLY A 676 -8.12 19.12 2.77
C GLY A 676 -7.10 18.53 3.74
N THR A 677 -7.43 18.54 5.03
CA THR A 677 -6.52 18.06 6.10
C THR A 677 -6.99 16.70 6.61
N ALA A 678 -6.60 15.65 5.90
CA ALA A 678 -7.05 14.30 6.26
C ALA A 678 -6.61 13.90 7.67
N THR A 679 -7.57 13.55 8.52
CA THR A 679 -7.31 13.04 9.87
C THR A 679 -8.05 11.75 10.15
N SER A 680 -7.48 10.91 11.02
CA SER A 680 -8.13 9.65 11.45
C SER A 680 -9.43 9.85 12.22
N SER A 681 -9.77 11.09 12.59
CA SER A 681 -10.97 11.40 13.37
C SER A 681 -11.92 12.34 12.65
N ALA A 682 -11.59 12.81 11.43
CA ALA A 682 -12.31 13.89 10.75
C ALA A 682 -12.55 15.06 11.71
N ASN A 683 -11.44 15.64 12.20
CA ASN A 683 -11.44 16.88 12.98
C ASN A 683 -10.18 17.74 12.75
N GLY A 684 -9.65 17.71 11.53
CA GLY A 684 -8.31 18.16 11.18
C GLY A 684 -8.16 19.65 10.93
N ASP A 685 -9.24 20.30 10.52
CA ASP A 685 -9.33 21.68 10.05
C ASP A 685 -9.92 22.63 11.11
N GLY A 686 -10.79 22.15 12.01
CA GLY A 686 -11.35 23.08 12.97
C GLY A 686 -12.26 22.54 14.08
N SER A 687 -13.40 23.20 14.20
CA SER A 687 -14.46 22.94 15.19
C SER A 687 -15.84 23.19 14.56
N ASP A 688 -15.84 23.27 13.25
CA ASP A 688 -16.98 23.52 12.37
C ASP A 688 -17.87 22.28 12.22
N GLU A 689 -17.50 21.12 12.77
CA GLU A 689 -18.39 19.95 12.90
C GLU A 689 -19.45 20.14 14.00
N ASP A 690 -20.14 21.27 13.98
CA ASP A 690 -21.09 21.73 14.99
C ASP A 690 -22.54 21.78 14.45
N GLY A 691 -22.71 21.64 13.13
CA GLY A 691 -24.00 21.73 12.45
C GLY A 691 -24.78 20.44 12.30
N VAL A 692 -24.12 19.27 12.41
CA VAL A 692 -24.75 17.97 12.13
C VAL A 692 -24.69 17.03 13.33
N THR A 693 -25.73 16.21 13.50
CA THR A 693 -25.68 15.10 14.45
C THR A 693 -26.42 13.88 13.90
N PHE A 694 -25.71 12.76 13.84
CA PHE A 694 -26.28 11.47 13.48
C PHE A 694 -26.99 10.83 14.67
N GLY A 695 -28.18 10.29 14.43
CA GLY A 695 -28.87 9.41 15.36
C GLY A 695 -28.16 8.06 15.49
N VAL A 696 -28.71 7.18 16.32
CA VAL A 696 -28.17 5.82 16.47
C VAL A 696 -28.28 5.05 15.14
N ILE A 697 -27.15 4.51 14.68
CA ILE A 697 -27.05 3.65 13.50
C ILE A 697 -26.76 2.24 13.99
N ASP A 698 -27.71 1.33 13.81
CA ASP A 698 -27.63 -0.05 14.30
C ASP A 698 -27.88 -1.04 13.16
N VAL A 699 -27.07 -2.11 13.11
CA VAL A 699 -27.31 -3.22 12.19
C VAL A 699 -28.73 -3.76 12.39
N GLY A 700 -29.51 -3.84 11.31
CA GLY A 700 -30.88 -4.38 11.35
C GLY A 700 -31.97 -3.40 11.76
N ASN A 701 -31.63 -2.14 12.07
CA ASN A 701 -32.60 -1.05 12.06
C ASN A 701 -32.71 -0.49 10.64
N PRO A 702 -33.91 -0.47 10.00
CA PRO A 702 -34.03 -0.02 8.61
C PRO A 702 -33.97 1.50 8.42
N LEU A 703 -34.00 2.30 9.49
CA LEU A 703 -34.03 3.76 9.41
C LEU A 703 -33.08 4.42 10.41
N GLY A 704 -32.27 5.35 9.90
CA GLY A 704 -31.46 6.28 10.67
C GLY A 704 -32.02 7.70 10.62
N GLY A 705 -31.57 8.56 11.54
CA GLY A 705 -31.93 9.97 11.57
C GLY A 705 -30.67 10.84 11.50
N ILE A 706 -30.78 11.99 10.84
CA ILE A 706 -29.73 13.02 10.78
C ILE A 706 -30.35 14.37 11.13
N ASN A 707 -29.72 15.09 12.05
CA ASN A 707 -30.09 16.46 12.37
C ASN A 707 -29.14 17.41 11.65
N ILE A 708 -29.68 18.43 11.00
CA ILE A 708 -28.95 19.47 10.27
C ILE A 708 -29.36 20.84 10.81
N ASP A 709 -28.41 21.65 11.27
CA ASP A 709 -28.63 23.05 11.66
C ASP A 709 -28.15 24.00 10.57
N LEU A 710 -29.06 24.53 9.75
CA LEU A 710 -28.70 25.47 8.69
C LEU A 710 -28.59 26.91 9.21
N GLN A 711 -27.43 27.53 8.98
CA GLN A 711 -27.18 28.96 9.22
C GLN A 711 -26.85 29.72 7.91
N ASP A 712 -26.77 31.05 8.01
CA ASP A 712 -26.49 32.03 6.94
C ASP A 712 -27.32 31.94 5.63
N ALA A 713 -28.38 31.14 5.62
CA ALA A 713 -29.33 31.06 4.51
C ALA A 713 -30.75 30.77 5.00
N SER A 714 -31.77 31.31 4.32
CA SER A 714 -33.17 30.97 4.62
C SER A 714 -33.56 29.56 4.16
N GLN A 715 -32.88 29.07 3.11
CA GLN A 715 -33.06 27.76 2.50
C GLN A 715 -31.78 27.39 1.73
N ALA A 716 -31.40 26.12 1.77
CA ALA A 716 -30.28 25.54 1.04
C ALA A 716 -30.58 24.08 0.70
N TYR A 717 -29.63 23.39 0.09
CA TYR A 717 -29.70 21.98 -0.25
C TYR A 717 -28.53 21.23 0.37
N VAL A 718 -28.81 20.05 0.92
CA VAL A 718 -27.81 19.16 1.54
C VAL A 718 -27.67 17.87 0.74
N ASP A 719 -26.43 17.49 0.47
CA ASP A 719 -26.04 16.19 -0.06
C ASP A 719 -25.18 15.49 1.01
N ALA A 720 -25.49 14.23 1.36
CA ALA A 720 -24.81 13.54 2.46
C ALA A 720 -24.62 12.04 2.19
N TRP A 721 -23.53 11.46 2.72
CA TRP A 721 -23.11 10.06 2.55
C TRP A 721 -22.68 9.45 3.88
N ILE A 722 -22.81 8.13 4.03
CA ILE A 722 -22.28 7.33 5.16
C ILE A 722 -21.69 6.05 4.58
N ASP A 723 -20.40 5.78 4.82
CA ASP A 723 -19.74 4.52 4.43
C ASP A 723 -20.27 3.38 5.33
N PHE A 724 -21.26 2.64 4.82
CA PHE A 724 -22.00 1.64 5.59
C PHE A 724 -21.29 0.29 5.64
N ASP A 725 -20.43 -0.02 4.66
CA ASP A 725 -19.70 -1.29 4.62
C ASP A 725 -18.30 -1.20 5.24
N GLY A 726 -17.82 0.01 5.56
CA GLY A 726 -16.55 0.30 6.19
C GLY A 726 -15.37 0.07 5.26
N ASN A 727 -15.56 0.22 3.95
CA ASN A 727 -14.54 -0.06 2.94
C ASN A 727 -13.55 1.11 2.72
N GLY A 728 -13.75 2.25 3.40
CA GLY A 728 -12.88 3.41 3.30
C GLY A 728 -13.20 4.31 2.11
N SER A 729 -14.36 4.15 1.48
CA SER A 729 -14.85 4.97 0.37
C SER A 729 -16.36 5.21 0.49
N TRP A 730 -16.88 6.24 -0.18
CA TRP A 730 -18.33 6.45 -0.30
C TRP A 730 -18.82 6.01 -1.67
N ASP A 731 -19.53 4.89 -1.70
CA ASP A 731 -20.11 4.33 -2.89
C ASP A 731 -21.40 5.04 -3.31
N PHE A 732 -21.83 4.81 -4.55
CA PHE A 732 -22.99 5.49 -5.12
C PHE A 732 -24.30 5.21 -4.35
N ASP A 733 -24.45 4.02 -3.78
CA ASP A 733 -25.61 3.61 -2.98
C ASP A 733 -25.55 4.02 -1.50
N GLU A 734 -24.49 4.71 -1.10
CA GLU A 734 -24.27 5.20 0.27
C GLU A 734 -24.70 6.66 0.48
N GLN A 735 -25.22 7.30 -0.58
CA GLN A 735 -25.80 8.63 -0.46
C GLN A 735 -27.13 8.58 0.31
N VAL A 736 -27.15 9.20 1.49
CA VAL A 736 -28.29 9.23 2.41
C VAL A 736 -29.20 10.45 2.24
N LEU A 737 -28.67 11.56 1.73
CA LEU A 737 -29.44 12.75 1.32
C LEU A 737 -29.01 13.20 -0.08
N THR A 738 -29.98 13.43 -0.96
CA THR A 738 -29.74 13.89 -2.34
C THR A 738 -30.45 15.22 -2.56
N SER A 739 -29.69 16.31 -2.45
CA SER A 739 -30.16 17.69 -2.61
C SER A 739 -31.41 17.95 -1.78
N GLU A 740 -31.39 17.49 -0.54
CA GLU A 740 -32.53 17.60 0.37
C GLU A 740 -32.67 19.06 0.81
N SER A 741 -33.88 19.60 0.70
CA SER A 741 -34.12 21.03 0.97
C SER A 741 -34.20 21.29 2.48
N VAL A 742 -33.18 21.94 3.03
CA VAL A 742 -33.13 22.38 4.42
C VAL A 742 -33.51 23.86 4.55
N ARG A 743 -34.13 24.26 5.68
CA ARG A 743 -34.39 25.68 6.01
C ARG A 743 -33.65 26.07 7.27
N SER A 744 -33.44 27.37 7.44
CA SER A 744 -32.72 27.94 8.59
C SER A 744 -33.16 27.35 9.93
N GLY A 745 -32.17 26.97 10.74
CA GLY A 745 -32.31 26.29 12.03
C GLY A 745 -32.32 24.77 11.94
N LEU A 746 -32.30 24.12 13.11
CA LEU A 746 -32.26 22.66 13.26
C LEU A 746 -33.47 21.94 12.64
N GLN A 747 -33.20 20.95 11.79
CA GLN A 747 -34.16 20.05 11.15
C GLN A 747 -33.70 18.59 11.24
N THR A 748 -34.66 17.67 11.36
CA THR A 748 -34.39 16.23 11.35
C THR A 748 -34.87 15.59 10.06
N PHE A 749 -33.99 14.85 9.41
CA PHE A 749 -34.29 14.01 8.24
C PHE A 749 -34.09 12.53 8.60
N ASN A 750 -34.74 11.65 7.86
CA ASN A 750 -34.56 10.20 8.00
C ASN A 750 -33.97 9.65 6.71
N TYR A 751 -33.09 8.66 6.85
CA TYR A 751 -32.51 7.91 5.73
C TYR A 751 -32.65 6.41 5.97
N THR A 752 -32.48 5.62 4.91
CA THR A 752 -32.53 4.16 4.99
C THR A 752 -31.15 3.63 5.33
N ILE A 753 -31.08 2.64 6.22
CA ILE A 753 -29.84 1.91 6.52
C ILE A 753 -29.86 0.61 5.68
N PRO A 754 -28.82 0.32 4.90
CA PRO A 754 -28.71 -0.92 4.12
C PRO A 754 -28.75 -2.18 4.99
N ALA A 755 -29.15 -3.31 4.40
CA ALA A 755 -29.30 -4.56 5.14
C ALA A 755 -27.98 -5.31 5.39
N ASP A 756 -26.97 -4.96 4.62
CA ASP A 756 -25.58 -5.43 4.60
C ASP A 756 -24.62 -4.51 5.34
N VAL A 757 -25.15 -3.49 6.04
CA VAL A 757 -24.38 -2.60 6.90
C VAL A 757 -23.47 -3.35 7.89
N VAL A 758 -22.22 -2.90 8.01
CA VAL A 758 -21.17 -3.50 8.84
C VAL A 758 -21.00 -2.72 10.14
N ALA A 759 -20.96 -3.41 11.28
CA ALA A 759 -20.72 -2.76 12.57
C ALA A 759 -19.24 -2.36 12.71
N GLY A 760 -18.98 -1.12 13.12
CA GLY A 760 -17.64 -0.55 13.20
C GLY A 760 -17.66 0.96 13.36
N GLU A 761 -16.47 1.56 13.44
CA GLU A 761 -16.27 2.99 13.21
C GLU A 761 -16.10 3.19 11.70
N THR A 762 -16.67 4.26 11.16
CA THR A 762 -16.66 4.62 9.74
C THR A 762 -16.89 6.14 9.60
N PHE A 763 -16.97 6.68 8.38
CA PHE A 763 -17.06 8.11 8.13
C PHE A 763 -18.29 8.52 7.31
N ALA A 764 -18.78 9.71 7.60
CA ALA A 764 -19.87 10.36 6.88
C ALA A 764 -19.42 11.71 6.35
N ARG A 765 -19.97 12.13 5.20
CA ARG A 765 -19.75 13.45 4.60
C ARG A 765 -21.05 14.20 4.47
N VAL A 766 -21.08 15.48 4.80
CA VAL A 766 -22.23 16.36 4.62
C VAL A 766 -21.80 17.63 3.88
N ARG A 767 -22.47 17.92 2.77
CA ARG A 767 -22.21 19.11 1.96
C ARG A 767 -23.46 19.96 1.85
N VAL A 768 -23.35 21.25 2.13
CA VAL A 768 -24.44 22.22 1.97
C VAL A 768 -24.10 23.23 0.89
N SER A 769 -25.06 23.57 0.02
CA SER A 769 -24.89 24.66 -0.96
C SER A 769 -26.23 25.28 -1.36
N SER A 770 -26.19 26.42 -2.06
CA SER A 770 -27.42 27.03 -2.59
C SER A 770 -27.99 26.29 -3.81
N ALA A 771 -27.18 25.50 -4.50
CA ALA A 771 -27.54 24.80 -5.74
C ALA A 771 -27.91 23.33 -5.54
N GLY A 772 -27.27 22.65 -4.59
CA GLY A 772 -27.35 21.20 -4.41
C GLY A 772 -26.69 20.40 -5.55
N ASN A 773 -26.95 19.10 -5.55
CA ASN A 773 -26.45 18.11 -6.52
C ASN A 773 -24.93 18.04 -6.54
N LEU A 774 -24.35 18.10 -5.35
CA LEU A 774 -22.91 17.91 -5.13
C LEU A 774 -22.59 16.42 -5.10
N GLY A 775 -21.40 16.06 -5.55
CA GLY A 775 -20.84 14.71 -5.40
C GLY A 775 -20.07 14.58 -4.09
N VAL A 776 -19.47 13.41 -3.88
CA VAL A 776 -18.48 13.20 -2.80
C VAL A 776 -17.21 14.01 -3.01
N THR A 777 -16.93 14.44 -4.26
CA THR A 777 -15.77 15.22 -4.68
C THR A 777 -16.15 16.56 -5.31
N GLY A 778 -15.16 17.41 -5.57
CA GLY A 778 -15.27 18.57 -6.44
C GLY A 778 -15.64 19.88 -5.74
N LEU A 779 -15.46 20.98 -6.46
CA LEU A 779 -15.75 22.34 -6.01
C LEU A 779 -17.25 22.66 -6.01
N ALA A 780 -17.74 23.21 -4.90
CA ALA A 780 -19.01 23.90 -4.82
C ALA A 780 -18.82 25.42 -4.89
N ALA A 781 -19.74 26.11 -5.57
CA ALA A 781 -19.64 27.55 -5.81
C ALA A 781 -19.90 28.41 -4.56
N ASP A 782 -20.52 27.82 -3.54
CA ASP A 782 -20.80 28.38 -2.23
C ASP A 782 -21.06 27.23 -1.23
N GLY A 783 -21.12 27.54 0.04
CA GLY A 783 -21.60 26.64 1.07
C GLY A 783 -20.53 26.18 2.05
N GLU A 784 -20.67 24.92 2.47
CA GLU A 784 -19.73 24.26 3.37
C GLU A 784 -19.70 22.73 3.19
N VAL A 785 -18.57 22.10 3.54
CA VAL A 785 -18.42 20.65 3.71
C VAL A 785 -18.00 20.33 5.15
N GLU A 786 -18.58 19.31 5.76
CA GLU A 786 -18.15 18.77 7.05
C GLU A 786 -18.06 17.23 6.93
N ASP A 787 -17.05 16.61 7.55
CA ASP A 787 -16.94 15.15 7.68
C ASP A 787 -17.09 14.71 9.16
N TYR A 788 -17.49 13.45 9.38
CA TYR A 788 -17.79 12.95 10.72
C TYR A 788 -17.38 11.49 10.89
N ALA A 789 -16.63 11.20 11.95
CA ALA A 789 -16.52 9.84 12.48
C ALA A 789 -17.88 9.39 13.05
N VAL A 790 -18.43 8.30 12.52
CA VAL A 790 -19.71 7.71 12.95
C VAL A 790 -19.50 6.26 13.40
N THR A 791 -20.24 5.84 14.43
CA THR A 791 -20.19 4.47 14.92
C THR A 791 -21.47 3.72 14.55
N ILE A 792 -21.31 2.64 13.78
CA ILE A 792 -22.37 1.68 13.52
C ILE A 792 -22.32 0.60 14.59
N THR A 793 -23.35 0.52 15.43
CA THR A 793 -23.35 -0.45 16.53
C THR A 793 -23.94 -1.80 16.10
N ALA A 794 -23.42 -2.87 16.69
CA ALA A 794 -23.97 -4.21 16.48
C ALA A 794 -25.42 -4.26 16.99
N GLY A 795 -26.35 -4.57 16.08
CA GLY A 795 -27.77 -4.64 16.42
C GLY A 795 -28.12 -5.70 17.45
N ARG A 796 -29.17 -5.44 18.22
CA ARG A 796 -29.68 -6.40 19.21
C ARG A 796 -30.42 -7.55 18.51
N ALA A 797 -30.03 -8.79 18.81
CA ALA A 797 -30.76 -9.97 18.36
C ALA A 797 -32.20 -10.00 18.91
N PRO A 798 -33.22 -10.22 18.05
CA PRO A 798 -34.59 -10.44 18.51
C PRO A 798 -34.66 -11.73 19.34
N ALA A 799 -35.69 -11.86 20.16
CA ALA A 799 -35.96 -13.05 20.96
C ALA A 799 -37.41 -13.50 20.80
N VAL A 800 -37.66 -14.79 21.00
CA VAL A 800 -39.01 -15.31 21.20
C VAL A 800 -39.46 -14.87 22.60
N GLU A 801 -40.39 -13.93 22.67
CA GLU A 801 -40.96 -13.43 23.93
C GLU A 801 -41.85 -14.49 24.57
N ARG A 802 -42.69 -15.14 23.75
CA ARG A 802 -43.69 -16.09 24.23
C ARG A 802 -44.12 -17.06 23.13
N VAL A 803 -44.46 -18.28 23.55
CA VAL A 803 -45.20 -19.24 22.72
C VAL A 803 -46.52 -19.55 23.43
N GLU A 804 -47.64 -19.46 22.71
CA GLU A 804 -48.97 -19.81 23.20
C GLU A 804 -49.58 -20.95 22.41
N ILE A 805 -50.15 -21.90 23.14
CA ILE A 805 -50.93 -22.99 22.57
C ILE A 805 -52.40 -22.58 22.57
N ASN A 806 -53.08 -22.65 21.42
CA ASN A 806 -54.49 -22.28 21.26
C ASN A 806 -54.89 -20.91 21.83
N GLY A 807 -54.03 -19.89 21.70
CA GLY A 807 -54.31 -18.56 22.26
C GLY A 807 -54.40 -18.53 23.79
N GLY A 808 -53.74 -19.49 24.47
CA GLY A 808 -53.62 -19.54 25.92
C GLY A 808 -54.70 -20.34 26.65
N GLU A 809 -55.61 -21.00 25.93
CA GLU A 809 -56.64 -21.85 26.51
C GLU A 809 -56.04 -23.01 27.34
N SER A 810 -56.70 -23.41 28.43
CA SER A 810 -56.20 -24.50 29.29
C SER A 810 -56.41 -25.88 28.67
N GLN A 811 -57.45 -26.06 27.86
CA GLN A 811 -57.78 -27.38 27.31
C GLN A 811 -56.70 -27.92 26.36
N ARG A 812 -56.52 -29.24 26.36
CA ARG A 812 -55.60 -29.99 25.49
C ARG A 812 -56.29 -31.12 24.72
N SER A 813 -57.63 -31.13 24.70
CA SER A 813 -58.45 -32.08 23.95
C SER A 813 -58.36 -31.86 22.43
N ALA A 814 -58.22 -30.59 22.02
CA ALA A 814 -57.90 -30.21 20.64
C ALA A 814 -56.82 -29.13 20.63
N LEU A 815 -55.80 -29.26 19.79
CA LEU A 815 -54.74 -28.29 19.59
C LEU A 815 -54.76 -27.87 18.12
N THR A 816 -55.24 -26.66 17.86
CA THR A 816 -55.58 -26.17 16.51
C THR A 816 -54.62 -25.09 16.02
N GLN A 817 -53.92 -24.41 16.93
CA GLN A 817 -52.92 -23.40 16.57
C GLN A 817 -51.83 -23.22 17.62
N ILE A 818 -50.71 -22.64 17.20
CA ILE A 818 -49.62 -22.17 18.06
C ILE A 818 -49.27 -20.75 17.65
N GLU A 819 -49.15 -19.83 18.61
CA GLU A 819 -48.73 -18.45 18.36
C GLU A 819 -47.32 -18.25 18.92
N VAL A 820 -46.39 -17.81 18.07
CA VAL A 820 -45.02 -17.44 18.45
C VAL A 820 -44.90 -15.93 18.39
N MET A 821 -44.72 -15.30 19.55
CA MET A 821 -44.59 -13.86 19.69
C MET A 821 -43.11 -13.51 19.86
N PHE A 822 -42.60 -12.65 18.99
CA PHE A 822 -41.25 -12.10 19.09
C PHE A 822 -41.26 -10.78 19.87
N ASP A 823 -40.18 -10.48 20.59
CA ASP A 823 -40.04 -9.23 21.35
C ASP A 823 -39.83 -7.99 20.45
N ALA A 824 -39.69 -8.20 19.15
CA ALA A 824 -39.45 -7.20 18.12
C ALA A 824 -40.18 -7.57 16.81
N LYS A 825 -40.10 -6.66 15.84
CA LYS A 825 -40.53 -6.93 14.47
C LYS A 825 -39.45 -7.75 13.76
N VAL A 826 -39.83 -8.92 13.24
CA VAL A 826 -38.93 -9.84 12.51
C VAL A 826 -39.56 -10.29 11.19
N ILE A 827 -38.71 -10.71 10.26
CA ILE A 827 -39.05 -11.52 9.09
C ILE A 827 -38.85 -12.98 9.49
N ALA A 828 -39.93 -13.76 9.49
CA ALA A 828 -39.92 -15.17 9.85
C ALA A 828 -40.27 -16.01 8.61
N ALA A 829 -39.35 -16.83 8.13
CA ALA A 829 -39.64 -17.76 7.05
C ALA A 829 -40.52 -18.92 7.53
N ASP A 830 -41.38 -19.46 6.66
CA ASP A 830 -42.30 -20.56 7.00
C ASP A 830 -41.52 -21.78 7.52
N GLU A 831 -40.40 -22.09 6.87
CA GLU A 831 -39.52 -23.20 7.22
C GLU A 831 -38.61 -22.94 8.43
N ALA A 832 -38.81 -21.82 9.16
CA ALA A 832 -38.18 -21.57 10.45
C ALA A 832 -38.78 -22.44 11.56
N PHE A 833 -40.03 -22.89 11.40
CA PHE A 833 -40.79 -23.58 12.44
C PHE A 833 -40.93 -25.08 12.15
N SER A 834 -40.64 -25.92 13.15
CA SER A 834 -40.80 -27.38 13.05
C SER A 834 -41.43 -27.96 14.31
N ILE A 835 -42.54 -28.68 14.16
CA ILE A 835 -43.20 -29.38 15.28
C ILE A 835 -42.82 -30.85 15.24
N VAL A 836 -42.33 -31.36 16.36
CA VAL A 836 -41.83 -32.73 16.49
C VAL A 836 -42.58 -33.46 17.61
N ASP A 837 -43.15 -34.62 17.27
CA ASP A 837 -43.63 -35.58 18.27
C ASP A 837 -42.43 -36.11 19.07
N GLN A 838 -42.46 -35.94 20.38
CA GLN A 838 -41.36 -36.31 21.26
C GLN A 838 -41.24 -37.82 21.47
N ASP A 839 -42.33 -38.57 21.32
CA ASP A 839 -42.35 -40.01 21.54
C ASP A 839 -41.86 -40.76 20.30
N SER A 840 -42.34 -40.37 19.12
CA SER A 840 -41.99 -41.02 17.86
C SER A 840 -40.79 -40.40 17.13
N GLY A 841 -40.48 -39.14 17.42
CA GLY A 841 -39.50 -38.33 16.68
C GLY A 841 -39.99 -37.88 15.31
N ALA A 842 -41.25 -38.14 14.95
CA ALA A 842 -41.82 -37.70 13.68
C ALA A 842 -41.96 -36.18 13.66
N VAL A 843 -41.60 -35.57 12.53
CA VAL A 843 -41.78 -34.14 12.27
C VAL A 843 -43.09 -33.94 11.51
N LEU A 844 -43.86 -32.92 11.90
CA LEU A 844 -45.09 -32.53 11.22
C LEU A 844 -44.78 -32.06 9.80
N ASP A 845 -45.41 -32.65 8.79
CA ASP A 845 -45.48 -32.08 7.44
C ASP A 845 -46.71 -31.17 7.28
N GLY A 846 -46.68 -30.19 6.37
CA GLY A 846 -47.85 -29.33 6.10
C GLY A 846 -48.23 -28.38 7.26
N LEU A 847 -47.25 -27.65 7.80
CA LEU A 847 -47.48 -26.52 8.70
C LEU A 847 -47.74 -25.25 7.88
N ASN A 848 -48.82 -24.52 8.18
CA ASN A 848 -49.09 -23.21 7.61
C ASN A 848 -48.63 -22.13 8.61
N VAL A 849 -47.92 -21.11 8.14
CA VAL A 849 -47.40 -20.02 8.96
C VAL A 849 -47.98 -18.71 8.45
N ASP A 850 -48.78 -18.04 9.29
CA ASP A 850 -49.28 -16.70 9.01
C ASP A 850 -48.65 -15.71 10.00
N SER A 851 -47.87 -14.74 9.50
CA SER A 851 -47.26 -13.71 10.35
C SER A 851 -48.08 -12.42 10.36
N LEU A 852 -48.37 -11.93 11.56
CA LEU A 852 -49.17 -10.74 11.84
C LEU A 852 -48.32 -9.71 12.58
N LEU A 853 -48.63 -8.42 12.42
CA LEU A 853 -48.05 -7.37 13.25
C LEU A 853 -49.03 -6.97 14.36
N VAL A 854 -48.65 -7.21 15.62
CA VAL A 854 -49.45 -6.87 16.80
C VAL A 854 -48.61 -5.97 17.71
N ASP A 855 -49.07 -4.75 17.97
CA ASP A 855 -48.38 -3.73 18.78
C ASP A 855 -46.90 -3.52 18.39
N GLY A 856 -46.60 -3.57 17.09
CA GLY A 856 -45.26 -3.38 16.55
C GLY A 856 -44.33 -4.61 16.62
N ARG A 857 -44.85 -5.76 17.05
CA ARG A 857 -44.11 -7.04 17.10
C ARG A 857 -44.67 -8.05 16.11
N THR A 858 -43.82 -8.95 15.63
CA THR A 858 -44.27 -10.06 14.78
C THR A 858 -44.85 -11.17 15.64
N VAL A 859 -46.04 -11.64 15.29
CA VAL A 859 -46.68 -12.84 15.83
C VAL A 859 -46.88 -13.82 14.70
N SER A 860 -46.20 -14.97 14.75
CA SER A 860 -46.39 -16.06 13.78
C SER A 860 -47.43 -17.04 14.31
N VAL A 861 -48.54 -17.19 13.59
CA VAL A 861 -49.64 -18.12 13.88
C VAL A 861 -49.44 -19.37 13.04
N LEU A 862 -49.15 -20.48 13.72
CA LEU A 862 -48.92 -21.79 13.12
C LEU A 862 -50.23 -22.59 13.15
N THR A 863 -50.72 -23.02 11.99
CA THR A 863 -51.91 -23.87 11.85
C THR A 863 -51.63 -25.11 11.02
N PHE A 864 -52.51 -26.10 11.08
CA PHE A 864 -52.24 -27.45 10.57
C PHE A 864 -53.03 -27.77 9.30
N ALA A 865 -52.37 -28.37 8.31
CA ALA A 865 -53.02 -28.84 7.09
C ALA A 865 -53.72 -30.20 7.29
N ALA A 866 -54.78 -30.43 6.51
CA ALA A 866 -55.58 -31.66 6.55
C ALA A 866 -54.79 -32.94 6.22
N SER A 867 -53.77 -32.81 5.37
CA SER A 867 -52.99 -33.92 4.83
C SER A 867 -51.78 -34.31 5.69
N SER A 868 -51.60 -33.65 6.83
CA SER A 868 -50.42 -33.79 7.66
C SER A 868 -50.36 -35.11 8.43
N ASN A 869 -49.18 -35.66 8.59
CA ASN A 869 -48.87 -36.95 9.20
C ASN A 869 -49.16 -37.05 10.71
N LEU A 870 -49.16 -35.92 11.42
CA LEU A 870 -49.40 -35.84 12.88
C LEU A 870 -50.71 -35.13 13.24
N VAL A 871 -51.62 -35.02 12.28
CA VAL A 871 -52.88 -34.27 12.42
C VAL A 871 -54.07 -35.23 12.25
N SER A 872 -55.11 -35.03 13.05
CA SER A 872 -56.37 -35.74 12.87
C SER A 872 -56.98 -35.36 11.52
N PRO A 873 -57.34 -36.32 10.65
CA PRO A 873 -57.99 -36.02 9.37
C PRO A 873 -59.42 -35.48 9.53
N ASN A 874 -59.99 -35.62 10.74
CA ASN A 874 -61.30 -35.07 11.06
C ASN A 874 -61.12 -33.70 11.72
N PRO A 875 -61.68 -32.62 11.13
CA PRO A 875 -61.60 -31.29 11.71
C PRO A 875 -62.57 -31.16 12.89
N VAL A 876 -62.07 -30.67 14.01
CA VAL A 876 -62.82 -30.40 15.23
C VAL A 876 -63.28 -28.94 15.18
N GLY A 877 -64.59 -28.71 15.12
CA GLY A 877 -65.15 -27.34 15.03
C GLY A 877 -64.73 -26.55 13.78
N GLY A 878 -64.35 -27.23 12.70
CA GLY A 878 -63.89 -26.61 11.46
C GLY A 878 -62.37 -26.42 11.34
N TYR A 879 -61.58 -26.84 12.34
CA TYR A 879 -60.12 -26.76 12.35
C TYR A 879 -59.49 -28.13 12.52
N PHE A 880 -58.30 -28.33 11.96
CA PHE A 880 -57.54 -29.55 12.19
C PHE A 880 -56.79 -29.49 13.52
N THR A 881 -56.62 -30.64 14.18
CA THR A 881 -55.92 -30.75 15.46
C THR A 881 -54.81 -31.77 15.41
N LEU A 882 -53.72 -31.55 16.15
CA LEU A 882 -52.67 -32.56 16.35
C LEU A 882 -53.22 -33.86 16.96
N LEU A 883 -52.57 -34.98 16.66
CA LEU A 883 -52.83 -36.29 17.27
C LEU A 883 -52.39 -36.31 18.74
N ASP A 884 -52.84 -37.31 19.51
CA ASP A 884 -52.44 -37.43 20.93
C ASP A 884 -50.94 -37.73 21.04
N ALA A 885 -50.15 -36.78 21.55
CA ALA A 885 -48.72 -36.93 21.83
C ALA A 885 -48.20 -35.75 22.66
N SER A 886 -46.97 -35.84 23.16
CA SER A 886 -46.20 -34.68 23.60
C SER A 886 -45.39 -34.12 22.44
N TYR A 887 -45.39 -32.80 22.27
CA TYR A 887 -44.76 -32.15 21.12
C TYR A 887 -43.69 -31.15 21.58
N ARG A 888 -42.73 -30.89 20.71
CA ARG A 888 -41.85 -29.72 20.83
C ARG A 888 -41.86 -28.92 19.54
N LEU A 889 -41.74 -27.60 19.66
CA LEU A 889 -41.57 -26.66 18.57
C LEU A 889 -40.09 -26.29 18.53
N GLU A 890 -39.46 -26.50 17.39
CA GLU A 890 -38.11 -26.03 17.07
C GLU A 890 -38.24 -24.79 16.17
N ILE A 891 -37.50 -23.73 16.52
CA ILE A 891 -37.41 -22.50 15.76
C ILE A 891 -35.94 -22.31 15.36
N ASP A 892 -35.68 -22.38 14.06
CA ASP A 892 -34.36 -22.21 13.46
C ASP A 892 -33.96 -20.74 13.47
N ARG A 893 -32.90 -20.42 14.21
CA ARG A 893 -32.46 -19.04 14.40
C ARG A 893 -32.06 -18.35 13.11
N SER A 894 -31.55 -19.10 12.13
CA SER A 894 -31.00 -18.55 10.89
C SER A 894 -32.06 -18.04 9.93
N LYS A 895 -33.33 -18.37 10.20
CA LYS A 895 -34.50 -18.05 9.36
C LYS A 895 -35.44 -17.03 9.99
N ILE A 896 -35.03 -16.47 11.12
CA ILE A 896 -35.71 -15.36 11.79
C ILE A 896 -34.73 -14.19 11.85
N ALA A 897 -34.98 -13.16 11.05
CA ALA A 897 -34.13 -11.98 10.95
C ALA A 897 -34.89 -10.71 11.37
N SER A 898 -34.18 -9.69 11.87
CA SER A 898 -34.71 -8.34 11.98
C SER A 898 -35.20 -7.82 10.62
N VAL A 899 -36.14 -6.86 10.62
CA VAL A 899 -36.70 -6.32 9.36
C VAL A 899 -35.66 -5.57 8.52
N GLY A 900 -34.63 -4.99 9.15
CA GLY A 900 -33.50 -4.38 8.45
C GLY A 900 -32.44 -5.39 7.99
N GLY A 901 -32.56 -6.69 8.29
CA GLY A 901 -31.51 -7.67 7.96
C GLY A 901 -30.31 -7.63 8.91
N GLY A 902 -29.29 -8.44 8.63
CA GLY A 902 -28.02 -8.46 9.38
C GLY A 902 -28.06 -9.09 10.79
N VAL A 903 -29.21 -9.16 11.46
CA VAL A 903 -29.33 -9.72 12.82
C VAL A 903 -30.39 -10.82 12.91
N ASN A 904 -29.92 -12.04 13.17
CA ASN A 904 -30.75 -13.22 13.39
C ASN A 904 -31.09 -13.42 14.88
N LEU A 905 -32.02 -14.34 15.19
CA LEU A 905 -32.19 -14.88 16.54
C LEU A 905 -30.83 -15.30 17.14
N ALA A 906 -30.64 -15.02 18.43
CA ALA A 906 -29.38 -15.32 19.12
C ALA A 906 -29.05 -16.83 19.14
N SER A 907 -30.06 -17.67 19.28
CA SER A 907 -29.94 -19.13 19.31
C SER A 907 -31.22 -19.79 18.79
N ASP A 908 -31.13 -21.06 18.39
CA ASP A 908 -32.31 -21.86 18.10
C ASP A 908 -33.20 -21.94 19.36
N VAL A 909 -34.51 -21.99 19.17
CA VAL A 909 -35.47 -22.03 20.29
C VAL A 909 -36.26 -23.33 20.25
N SER A 910 -36.19 -24.09 21.35
CA SER A 910 -37.00 -25.30 21.54
C SER A 910 -38.05 -25.08 22.63
N TYR A 911 -39.34 -25.06 22.27
CA TYR A 911 -40.48 -24.97 23.18
C TYR A 911 -41.18 -26.32 23.34
N GLY A 912 -41.66 -26.68 24.54
CA GLY A 912 -42.29 -27.97 24.80
C GLY A 912 -41.37 -29.03 25.42
N THR A 913 -40.07 -28.72 25.57
CA THR A 913 -39.08 -29.62 26.19
C THR A 913 -39.20 -29.67 27.72
N LYS A 914 -39.90 -28.71 28.34
CA LYS A 914 -40.18 -28.68 29.77
C LYS A 914 -41.62 -29.07 30.04
N ALA A 915 -41.85 -29.80 31.12
CA ALA A 915 -43.21 -30.17 31.56
C ALA A 915 -44.12 -28.95 31.80
N THR A 916 -43.54 -27.79 32.14
CA THR A 916 -44.26 -26.53 32.37
C THR A 916 -44.78 -25.85 31.10
N ASP A 917 -44.28 -26.24 29.93
CA ASP A 917 -44.68 -25.65 28.65
C ASP A 917 -46.06 -26.19 28.21
N SER A 918 -46.49 -27.32 28.80
CA SER A 918 -47.75 -28.01 28.53
C SER A 918 -48.06 -28.14 27.03
N PHE A 919 -47.02 -28.42 26.22
CA PHE A 919 -47.17 -28.64 24.78
C PHE A 919 -47.39 -30.13 24.48
N PHE A 920 -48.63 -30.53 24.62
CA PHE A 920 -49.11 -31.86 24.28
C PHE A 920 -50.54 -31.75 23.77
N ARG A 921 -51.03 -32.79 23.12
CA ARG A 921 -52.47 -32.95 22.86
C ARG A 921 -52.89 -34.27 23.48
N LYS A 922 -53.99 -34.26 24.21
CA LYS A 922 -54.58 -35.46 24.81
C LYS A 922 -56.10 -35.33 24.78
N TYR A 923 -56.75 -36.07 23.90
CA TYR A 923 -58.19 -36.00 23.73
C TYR A 923 -58.92 -36.29 25.05
N GLY A 924 -59.82 -35.38 25.42
CA GLY A 924 -60.55 -35.44 26.68
C GLY A 924 -59.87 -34.75 27.86
N ASP A 925 -58.62 -34.27 27.76
CA ASP A 925 -58.01 -33.42 28.79
C ASP A 925 -58.49 -31.96 28.59
N PHE A 926 -59.51 -31.56 29.34
CA PHE A 926 -60.08 -30.22 29.25
C PHE A 926 -59.44 -29.26 30.26
N SER A 927 -58.88 -29.80 31.34
CA SER A 927 -58.22 -29.03 32.39
C SER A 927 -56.78 -28.65 32.06
N GLY A 928 -56.15 -29.36 31.11
CA GLY A 928 -54.78 -29.14 30.67
C GLY A 928 -53.72 -29.68 31.62
N ASP A 929 -54.10 -30.57 32.54
CA ASP A 929 -53.20 -31.13 33.56
C ASP A 929 -52.48 -32.41 33.09
N ASN A 930 -52.62 -32.76 31.81
CA ASN A 930 -52.10 -33.95 31.14
C ASN A 930 -52.72 -35.25 31.65
N GLN A 931 -53.87 -35.18 32.31
CA GLN A 931 -54.65 -36.34 32.75
C GLN A 931 -56.07 -36.23 32.24
N VAL A 932 -56.70 -37.38 31.95
CA VAL A 932 -58.12 -37.42 31.63
C VAL A 932 -58.87 -38.01 32.81
N GLY A 933 -59.36 -37.14 33.69
CA GLY A 933 -59.85 -37.51 35.01
C GLY A 933 -61.28 -37.06 35.29
N LEU A 934 -61.64 -37.12 36.58
CA LEU A 934 -62.98 -36.72 37.03
C LEU A 934 -63.29 -35.24 36.77
N THR A 935 -62.27 -34.39 36.77
CA THR A 935 -62.38 -32.97 36.41
C THR A 935 -62.85 -32.81 34.97
N ASP A 936 -62.20 -33.50 34.04
CA ASP A 936 -62.52 -33.43 32.61
C ASP A 936 -63.83 -34.12 32.28
N PHE A 937 -64.15 -35.21 32.98
CA PHE A 937 -65.45 -35.88 32.82
C PHE A 937 -66.62 -34.98 33.23
N ALA A 938 -66.42 -34.09 34.21
CA ALA A 938 -67.44 -33.11 34.57
C ALA A 938 -67.69 -32.12 33.43
N ALA A 939 -66.62 -31.66 32.76
CA ALA A 939 -66.69 -30.81 31.57
C ALA A 939 -67.35 -31.56 30.39
N PHE A 940 -66.89 -32.78 30.09
CA PHE A 940 -67.45 -33.61 29.03
C PHE A 940 -68.93 -33.91 29.23
N ARG A 941 -69.34 -34.29 30.44
CA ARG A 941 -70.76 -34.50 30.76
C ARG A 941 -71.59 -33.23 30.58
N GLY A 942 -71.01 -32.05 30.82
CA GLY A 942 -71.67 -30.76 30.61
C GLY A 942 -71.97 -30.49 29.14
N ALA A 943 -71.11 -30.97 28.25
CA ALA A 943 -71.23 -30.79 26.80
C ALA A 943 -71.91 -31.97 26.07
N PHE A 944 -72.03 -33.14 26.71
CA PHE A 944 -72.59 -34.35 26.10
C PHE A 944 -74.04 -34.19 25.65
N GLY A 945 -74.31 -34.49 24.38
CA GLY A 945 -75.60 -34.35 23.72
C GLY A 945 -75.86 -32.96 23.13
N LEU A 946 -74.93 -32.02 23.28
CA LEU A 946 -75.00 -30.70 22.63
C LEU A 946 -74.45 -30.77 21.20
N GLN A 947 -74.97 -29.91 20.34
CA GLN A 947 -74.50 -29.74 18.95
C GLN A 947 -73.98 -28.33 18.70
N ALA A 948 -73.22 -28.14 17.63
CA ALA A 948 -72.70 -26.83 17.25
C ALA A 948 -73.82 -25.78 17.17
N GLY A 949 -73.67 -24.67 17.90
CA GLY A 949 -74.66 -23.61 18.03
C GLY A 949 -75.45 -23.63 19.35
N ASP A 950 -75.38 -24.72 20.12
CA ASP A 950 -75.94 -24.76 21.48
C ASP A 950 -75.02 -24.05 22.48
N GLY A 951 -75.61 -23.36 23.47
CA GLY A 951 -74.84 -22.76 24.56
C GLY A 951 -74.17 -23.84 25.42
N GLY A 952 -72.84 -23.82 25.48
CA GLY A 952 -72.04 -24.83 26.19
C GLY A 952 -71.55 -25.99 25.32
N TYR A 953 -71.85 -25.99 24.00
CA TYR A 953 -71.13 -26.85 23.06
C TYR A 953 -69.65 -26.48 23.07
N GLU A 954 -68.81 -27.49 23.24
CA GLU A 954 -67.37 -27.35 23.33
C GLU A 954 -66.74 -28.10 22.16
N PRO A 955 -66.33 -27.40 21.08
CA PRO A 955 -65.80 -28.02 19.89
C PRO A 955 -64.67 -29.01 20.21
N SER A 956 -63.78 -28.69 21.15
CA SER A 956 -62.63 -29.52 21.50
C SER A 956 -62.97 -30.95 21.97
N LEU A 957 -64.24 -31.21 22.33
CA LEU A 957 -64.76 -32.51 22.77
C LEU A 957 -65.57 -33.23 21.68
N ASP A 958 -65.57 -32.72 20.45
CA ASP A 958 -66.15 -33.36 19.26
C ASP A 958 -65.03 -34.06 18.47
N SER A 959 -64.69 -35.28 18.90
CA SER A 959 -63.57 -36.09 18.37
C SER A 959 -63.68 -36.43 16.89
N ASN A 960 -64.90 -36.59 16.38
CA ASN A 960 -65.14 -37.04 15.01
C ASN A 960 -65.55 -35.88 14.09
N GLY A 961 -65.73 -34.67 14.64
CA GLY A 961 -66.02 -33.46 13.90
C GLY A 961 -67.41 -33.46 13.26
N ASP A 962 -68.35 -34.26 13.78
CA ASP A 962 -69.69 -34.38 13.21
C ASP A 962 -70.67 -33.29 13.69
N ALA A 963 -70.14 -32.32 14.46
CA ALA A 963 -70.81 -31.19 15.08
C ALA A 963 -71.75 -31.59 16.24
N ILE A 964 -71.63 -32.81 16.78
CA ILE A 964 -72.44 -33.32 17.89
C ILE A 964 -71.54 -34.05 18.90
N ILE A 965 -71.55 -33.64 20.17
CA ILE A 965 -70.80 -34.35 21.22
C ILE A 965 -71.61 -35.56 21.68
N GLY A 966 -71.41 -36.69 21.01
CA GLY A 966 -72.25 -37.88 21.11
C GLY A 966 -71.54 -39.10 21.67
N LEU A 967 -72.13 -40.26 21.39
CA LEU A 967 -71.62 -41.55 21.89
C LEU A 967 -70.24 -41.89 21.31
N THR A 968 -69.92 -41.41 20.11
CA THR A 968 -68.60 -41.58 19.48
C THR A 968 -67.53 -40.84 20.29
N ASP A 969 -67.81 -39.60 20.65
CA ASP A 969 -66.92 -38.74 21.43
C ASP A 969 -66.75 -39.23 22.84
N PHE A 970 -67.83 -39.75 23.43
CA PHE A 970 -67.77 -40.39 24.73
C PHE A 970 -66.96 -41.68 24.71
N ALA A 971 -67.00 -42.44 23.61
CA ALA A 971 -66.17 -43.63 23.47
C ALA A 971 -64.68 -43.26 23.41
N ALA A 972 -64.32 -42.23 22.66
CA ALA A 972 -62.96 -41.68 22.61
C ALA A 972 -62.51 -41.12 23.97
N PHE A 973 -63.39 -40.39 24.66
CA PHE A 973 -63.10 -39.83 25.99
C PHE A 973 -62.87 -40.94 26.99
N ARG A 974 -63.75 -41.95 26.99
CA ARG A 974 -63.66 -43.12 27.86
C ARG A 974 -62.38 -43.91 27.62
N SER A 975 -61.87 -43.99 26.38
CA SER A 975 -60.62 -44.69 26.11
C SER A 975 -59.39 -44.01 26.72
N ALA A 976 -59.43 -42.69 26.88
CA ALA A 976 -58.37 -41.92 27.55
C ALA A 976 -58.59 -41.80 29.07
N PHE A 977 -59.79 -42.08 29.58
CA PHE A 977 -60.13 -41.88 30.99
C PHE A 977 -59.25 -42.71 31.96
N GLY A 978 -58.59 -42.01 32.89
CA GLY A 978 -57.66 -42.57 33.87
C GLY A 978 -56.21 -42.69 33.37
N THR A 979 -55.89 -42.11 32.21
CA THR A 979 -54.53 -42.00 31.66
C THR A 979 -53.88 -40.68 31.98
#